data_AF-A0A3A5YUK4-F1
#
_entry.id   AF-A0A3A5YUK4-F1
#
_cell.length_a   1.000
_cell.length_b   1.000
_cell.length_c   1.000
_cell.angle_alpha   90.00
_cell.angle_beta   90.00
_cell.angle_gamma   90.00
#
_symmetry.space_group_name_H-M   'P 1'
#
loop_
_entity.id
_entity.type
_entity.pdbx_description
1 polymer ?
#
loop_
_entity_poly.entity_id
_entity_poly.type
_entity_poly.pdbx_seq_one_letter_code
_entity_poly.pdbx_strand_id
1 'polypeptide(L)'
;MRKKLLYPLLASCLFACSDKDTSYEVVKNDLRAPAYPLVTIDPYASAWSMSDNLYDSPVRHWTGKDFPLIGVVKVDGVSYRFMGTEELEMNAIVPTSQQGEWTGRYITDKPAGDWTSADYNDSGWKSDRGAFGTKENEPTAKTQWGTRNIWVRRTVNIDRDLTGIPVYLEFSNDDDAVFYINGVKIHSTGTTCNKNKVVKLSDEALAALKQGDNIIAAECINPVGNGLLDFGLQIPKHQETVFGNTAVQTSADVQPMQTHYAFTCGDVDLKVTFTAPLFMEDLKLLSRPVNYLTYSVAARDGKEHDVEVYFEASPRWALDQPYQQSASEGYEADGLLYLKSGSKEQNILAKQGDDLRIDWGYFYMVSGKENTAYSIGNSTELRKNFVNGTFNSASLAGEDSNGNMALVRDYGKVRKVTDKIMLGYDDIYSIQYFGTNLRSYWNSRGDRTIESEMLAAYNEYDELLARCYAFDKKLMEDASAVGGKEYAELCALAYRQSIAAHKLVEAPNGDLLWLSKENNSNGCINTVDLTYPSAPLYLIYNPELEKGMMNGIFHYSESGKWTKPFAAHDLGTYPLANGQVYGGDMPVEESGNMLILTAAIAAVEGNADYAAKHWEVLTTWTDYLVEKGLDPENQLCTDDFAGHFAHNTNLSIKAILGVASYGRLAEMLGKKDVAESYTTKARQMAAEWERMANDGDHYRLTFDKPGTWSQKYNLVWDKLLGLNIFDTKIAEMEIPYYLTKQNIYGLPLDSRETYTKTDWIMWTATMAPDLATFREFIVPLHKFMNETIDRVPMSDWVFTDKPNWRGFKARSVVGGYYMKMLEGKLIGNKQ
;
A
#
# COMPACT_ATOMS: atom_id res chain seq x y z
N MET A 1 76.24 -12.10 -36.61
CA MET A 1 76.27 -10.65 -36.91
C MET A 1 74.85 -10.15 -37.15
N ARG A 2 74.50 -9.04 -36.51
CA ARG A 2 73.39 -8.08 -36.78
C ARG A 2 71.96 -8.41 -36.32
N LYS A 3 71.64 -7.72 -35.22
CA LYS A 3 70.36 -7.29 -34.64
C LYS A 3 69.28 -6.92 -35.68
N LYS A 4 68.01 -7.25 -35.39
CA LYS A 4 66.83 -6.47 -35.78
C LYS A 4 65.97 -6.22 -34.55
N LEU A 5 65.65 -4.95 -34.32
CA LEU A 5 64.76 -4.44 -33.27
C LEU A 5 63.33 -4.95 -33.47
N LEU A 6 62.68 -5.37 -32.38
CA LEU A 6 61.23 -5.40 -32.25
C LEU A 6 60.76 -4.08 -31.62
N TYR A 7 59.79 -3.42 -32.25
CA TYR A 7 58.96 -2.38 -31.64
C TYR A 7 57.62 -2.99 -31.24
N PRO A 8 57.10 -2.77 -30.01
CA PRO A 8 55.75 -3.20 -29.65
C PRO A 8 54.72 -2.19 -30.17
N LEU A 9 53.68 -2.70 -30.83
CA LEU A 9 52.49 -1.95 -31.22
C LEU A 9 51.64 -1.74 -29.95
N LEU A 10 51.50 -0.49 -29.48
CA LEU A 10 50.47 -0.13 -28.51
C LEU A 10 49.11 -0.15 -29.23
N ALA A 11 48.24 -1.08 -28.84
CA ALA A 11 46.82 -1.02 -29.15
C ALA A 11 46.12 -0.20 -28.07
N SER A 12 45.72 1.02 -28.41
CA SER A 12 44.81 1.84 -27.62
C SER A 12 43.40 1.27 -27.72
N CYS A 13 42.93 0.63 -26.65
CA CYS A 13 41.52 0.31 -26.44
C CYS A 13 40.75 1.62 -26.20
N LEU A 14 40.09 2.13 -27.24
CA LEU A 14 39.04 3.13 -27.10
C LEU A 14 37.79 2.40 -26.60
N PHE A 15 37.43 2.63 -25.34
CA PHE A 15 36.09 2.38 -24.84
C PHE A 15 35.14 3.32 -25.58
N ALA A 16 34.38 2.78 -26.54
CA ALA A 16 33.25 3.48 -27.12
C ALA A 16 32.07 3.33 -26.17
N CYS A 17 31.76 4.39 -25.41
CA CYS A 17 30.43 4.58 -24.84
C CYS A 17 29.45 4.60 -26.00
N SER A 18 28.59 3.59 -26.10
CA SER A 18 27.53 3.59 -27.11
C SER A 18 26.41 4.52 -26.64
N ASP A 19 26.29 5.68 -27.27
CA ASP A 19 25.06 6.49 -27.30
C ASP A 19 23.95 5.72 -28.03
N LYS A 20 23.44 4.64 -27.43
CA LYS A 20 22.18 4.03 -27.87
C LYS A 20 21.06 4.82 -27.24
N ASP A 21 20.54 5.78 -28.00
CA ASP A 21 19.30 6.47 -27.71
C ASP A 21 18.14 5.47 -27.78
N THR A 22 17.92 4.74 -26.70
CA THR A 22 16.97 3.63 -26.64
C THR A 22 15.61 4.20 -26.27
N SER A 23 14.81 4.54 -27.27
CA SER A 23 13.41 4.94 -27.06
C SER A 23 12.55 3.69 -26.91
N TYR A 24 11.97 3.48 -25.74
CA TYR A 24 10.98 2.42 -25.51
C TYR A 24 9.59 2.90 -25.92
N GLU A 25 8.79 1.99 -26.47
CA GLU A 25 7.37 2.25 -26.75
C GLU A 25 6.57 2.10 -25.46
N VAL A 26 5.71 3.08 -25.16
CA VAL A 26 4.86 3.10 -23.98
C VAL A 26 3.41 3.24 -24.43
N VAL A 27 2.54 2.33 -23.99
CA VAL A 27 1.10 2.46 -24.20
C VAL A 27 0.59 3.53 -23.25
N LYS A 28 0.15 4.65 -23.81
CA LYS A 28 -0.28 5.83 -23.03
C LYS A 28 -1.37 5.46 -22.01
N ASN A 29 -1.14 5.82 -20.75
CA ASN A 29 -2.13 5.78 -19.69
C ASN A 29 -2.58 7.20 -19.34
N ASP A 30 -3.87 7.50 -19.50
CA ASP A 30 -4.47 8.80 -19.21
C ASP A 30 -5.13 8.88 -17.82
N LEU A 31 -5.14 7.79 -17.06
CA LEU A 31 -5.73 7.74 -15.73
C LEU A 31 -4.96 8.64 -14.76
N ARG A 32 -5.63 9.64 -14.19
CA ARG A 32 -5.14 10.31 -12.99
C ARG A 32 -5.24 9.34 -11.82
N ALA A 33 -4.15 8.67 -11.48
CA ALA A 33 -4.14 7.76 -10.34
C ALA A 33 -4.49 8.50 -9.02
N PRO A 34 -5.26 7.87 -8.10
CA PRO A 34 -5.58 8.45 -6.80
C PRO A 34 -4.32 8.66 -5.95
N ALA A 35 -3.34 7.78 -6.10
CA ALA A 35 -1.97 7.98 -5.68
C ALA A 35 -1.04 7.23 -6.63
N TYR A 36 0.13 7.82 -6.94
CA TYR A 36 1.08 7.27 -7.90
C TYR A 36 2.10 6.38 -7.18
N PRO A 37 2.22 5.07 -7.48
CA PRO A 37 3.20 4.21 -6.83
C PRO A 37 4.62 4.60 -7.27
N LEU A 38 5.53 4.81 -6.31
CA LEU A 38 6.91 5.24 -6.59
C LEU A 38 7.90 4.12 -6.26
N VAL A 39 7.96 3.71 -5.00
CA VAL A 39 8.82 2.62 -4.53
C VAL A 39 7.90 1.52 -4.02
N THR A 40 8.05 0.30 -4.51
CA THR A 40 7.19 -0.82 -4.10
C THR A 40 8.07 -2.04 -3.83
N ILE A 41 8.23 -2.38 -2.55
CA ILE A 41 9.05 -3.52 -2.09
C ILE A 41 8.14 -4.52 -1.37
N ASP A 42 7.51 -4.10 -0.27
CA ASP A 42 6.67 -4.95 0.59
C ASP A 42 5.72 -4.09 1.46
N PRO A 43 4.93 -4.69 2.38
CA PRO A 43 3.95 -3.95 3.18
C PRO A 43 4.51 -2.88 4.11
N TYR A 44 5.82 -2.88 4.40
CA TYR A 44 6.43 -1.88 5.27
C TYR A 44 7.31 -0.86 4.53
N ALA A 45 7.88 -1.24 3.39
CA ALA A 45 8.85 -0.45 2.65
C ALA A 45 8.34 -0.08 1.25
N SER A 46 7.15 0.51 1.17
CA SER A 46 6.57 1.00 -0.09
C SER A 46 6.08 2.45 0.02
N ALA A 47 6.13 3.21 -1.07
CA ALA A 47 5.88 4.64 -1.07
C ALA A 47 5.16 5.13 -2.33
N TRP A 48 4.26 6.09 -2.15
CA TRP A 48 3.42 6.71 -3.18
C TRP A 48 3.56 8.24 -3.15
N SER A 49 3.29 8.87 -4.29
CA SER A 49 2.89 10.29 -4.34
C SER A 49 1.39 10.38 -4.12
N MET A 50 0.99 11.08 -3.05
CA MET A 50 -0.42 11.36 -2.70
C MET A 50 -0.88 12.73 -3.23
N SER A 51 -0.27 13.22 -4.31
CA SER A 51 -0.55 14.55 -4.88
C SER A 51 -0.50 14.52 -6.39
N ASP A 52 -1.07 15.53 -7.05
CA ASP A 52 -1.15 15.59 -8.52
C ASP A 52 0.23 15.91 -9.11
N ASN A 53 0.97 16.85 -8.52
CA ASN A 53 2.38 17.05 -8.86
C ASN A 53 3.29 16.35 -7.86
N LEU A 54 4.35 15.71 -8.35
CA LEU A 54 5.31 14.97 -7.53
C LEU A 54 6.04 15.84 -6.48
N TYR A 55 6.02 17.16 -6.65
CA TYR A 55 6.61 18.14 -5.73
C TYR A 55 5.60 18.84 -4.80
N ASP A 56 4.31 18.50 -4.83
CA ASP A 56 3.29 19.18 -4.01
C ASP A 56 3.24 18.66 -2.56
N SER A 57 3.74 17.45 -2.30
CA SER A 57 3.75 16.83 -0.98
C SER A 57 4.99 15.97 -0.75
N PRO A 58 5.31 15.58 0.50
CA PRO A 58 6.23 14.48 0.74
C PRO A 58 5.74 13.20 0.07
N VAL A 59 6.69 12.36 -0.33
CA VAL A 59 6.42 10.95 -0.63
C VAL A 59 5.98 10.25 0.65
N ARG A 60 4.99 9.36 0.57
CA ARG A 60 4.34 8.75 1.74
C ARG A 60 4.24 7.25 1.64
N HIS A 61 4.39 6.58 2.77
CA HIS A 61 3.96 5.20 2.92
C HIS A 61 2.44 5.10 2.78
N TRP A 62 1.89 3.91 2.48
CA TRP A 62 0.43 3.75 2.31
C TRP A 62 -0.37 4.12 3.56
N THR A 63 0.25 4.05 4.73
CA THR A 63 -0.31 4.54 6.01
C THR A 63 -0.65 6.02 5.99
N GLY A 64 0.00 6.79 5.12
CA GLY A 64 -0.09 8.26 5.06
C GLY A 64 1.02 8.96 5.84
N LYS A 65 1.89 8.19 6.51
CA LYS A 65 3.08 8.71 7.18
C LYS A 65 4.17 9.04 6.14
N ASP A 66 4.89 10.13 6.37
CA ASP A 66 5.86 10.65 5.41
C ASP A 66 7.12 9.77 5.33
N PHE A 67 7.55 9.51 4.09
CA PHE A 67 8.85 8.97 3.70
C PHE A 67 9.56 10.04 2.86
N PRO A 68 10.11 11.09 3.52
CA PRO A 68 10.65 12.24 2.80
C PRO A 68 11.76 11.82 1.85
N LEU A 69 11.55 12.16 0.59
CA LEU A 69 12.48 11.94 -0.52
C LEU A 69 12.36 13.15 -1.43
N ILE A 70 13.44 13.90 -1.59
CA ILE A 70 13.50 15.13 -2.39
C ILE A 70 14.35 14.89 -3.64
N GLY A 71 13.90 15.43 -4.76
CA GLY A 71 14.63 15.44 -6.02
C GLY A 71 14.67 16.85 -6.62
N VAL A 72 15.87 17.30 -6.98
CA VAL A 72 16.12 18.62 -7.59
C VAL A 72 17.06 18.48 -8.76
N VAL A 73 16.76 19.15 -9.88
CA VAL A 73 17.71 19.37 -10.97
C VAL A 73 18.17 20.83 -10.93
N LYS A 74 19.48 21.07 -11.03
CA LYS A 74 20.05 22.41 -11.13
C LYS A 74 20.60 22.59 -12.53
N VAL A 75 20.11 23.62 -13.21
CA VAL A 75 20.39 23.92 -14.61
C VAL A 75 20.97 25.32 -14.69
N ASP A 76 22.22 25.45 -15.13
CA ASP A 76 22.94 26.72 -15.21
C ASP A 76 22.85 27.55 -13.91
N GLY A 77 23.00 26.87 -12.77
CA GLY A 77 22.95 27.48 -11.44
C GLY A 77 21.55 27.64 -10.83
N VAL A 78 20.48 27.37 -11.58
CA VAL A 78 19.09 27.50 -11.10
C VAL A 78 18.53 26.13 -10.70
N SER A 79 18.16 25.98 -9.44
CA SER A 79 17.54 24.75 -8.91
C SER A 79 16.04 24.68 -9.25
N TYR A 80 15.57 23.51 -9.67
CA TYR A 80 14.17 23.17 -9.92
C TYR A 80 13.82 21.89 -9.17
N ARG A 81 12.99 22.00 -8.12
CA ARG A 81 12.50 20.86 -7.35
C ARG A 81 11.41 20.12 -8.14
N PHE A 82 11.64 18.85 -8.43
CA PHE A 82 10.69 18.01 -9.18
C PHE A 82 10.01 16.95 -8.31
N MET A 83 10.53 16.67 -7.11
CA MET A 83 9.98 15.65 -6.22
C MET A 83 10.10 16.04 -4.75
N GLY A 84 9.05 15.71 -3.98
CA GLY A 84 8.99 15.87 -2.53
C GLY A 84 8.96 17.32 -2.10
N THR A 85 8.60 17.60 -0.85
CA THR A 85 8.64 18.95 -0.27
C THR A 85 9.72 19.07 0.79
N GLU A 86 10.28 20.26 0.92
CA GLU A 86 11.13 20.58 2.07
C GLU A 86 10.30 20.52 3.35
N GLU A 87 10.64 19.59 4.24
CA GLU A 87 10.12 19.63 5.60
C GLU A 87 10.60 20.92 6.26
N LEU A 88 9.65 21.73 6.72
CA LEU A 88 9.96 22.85 7.60
C LEU A 88 10.39 22.24 8.93
N GLU A 89 11.67 22.38 9.29
CA GLU A 89 12.10 22.09 10.65
C GLU A 89 11.26 22.94 11.61
N MET A 90 10.56 22.31 12.54
CA MET A 90 9.67 22.99 13.46
C MET A 90 10.30 23.11 14.84
N ASN A 91 10.15 24.27 15.46
CA ASN A 91 10.41 24.46 16.88
C ASN A 91 9.07 24.43 17.63
N ALA A 92 8.95 23.54 18.62
CA ALA A 92 7.85 23.61 19.56
C ALA A 92 7.96 24.91 20.39
N ILE A 93 6.97 25.77 20.27
CA ILE A 93 6.79 26.92 21.18
C ILE A 93 5.82 26.58 22.31
N VAL A 94 5.02 25.53 22.11
CA VAL A 94 4.17 24.90 23.12
C VAL A 94 4.26 23.40 22.89
N PRO A 95 4.96 22.61 23.73
CA PRO A 95 5.22 21.21 23.44
C PRO A 95 3.97 20.33 23.58
N THR A 96 3.87 19.31 22.72
CA THR A 96 3.06 18.10 22.97
C THR A 96 3.77 17.20 24.00
N SER A 97 3.09 16.17 24.53
CA SER A 97 3.68 15.26 25.52
C SER A 97 4.86 14.43 24.99
N GLN A 98 4.96 14.30 23.66
CA GLN A 98 6.10 13.65 23.00
C GLN A 98 7.31 14.58 22.85
N GLN A 99 7.11 15.90 22.91
CA GLN A 99 8.15 16.92 22.79
C GLN A 99 8.62 17.46 24.14
N GLY A 100 7.77 17.37 25.18
CA GLY A 100 8.10 17.78 26.54
C GLY A 100 6.93 17.59 27.50
N GLU A 101 7.20 17.54 28.81
CA GLU A 101 6.13 17.43 29.80
C GLU A 101 5.28 18.71 29.85
N TRP A 102 3.96 18.55 29.90
CA TRP A 102 3.02 19.65 30.14
C TRP A 102 1.85 19.18 31.01
N THR A 103 1.19 20.11 31.71
CA THR A 103 0.04 19.84 32.58
C THR A 103 -1.19 20.60 32.08
N GLY A 104 -2.33 19.91 32.04
CA GLY A 104 -3.62 20.47 31.67
C GLY A 104 -4.64 20.30 32.78
N ARG A 105 -5.59 21.23 32.84
CA ARG A 105 -6.83 21.08 33.61
C ARG A 105 -7.87 20.39 32.76
N TYR A 106 -8.61 19.44 33.32
CA TYR A 106 -9.60 18.66 32.58
C TYR A 106 -10.86 18.30 33.39
N ILE A 107 -11.95 18.06 32.65
CA ILE A 107 -13.22 17.53 33.15
C ILE A 107 -13.82 16.58 32.09
N THR A 108 -14.65 15.63 32.52
CA THR A 108 -15.30 14.63 31.66
C THR A 108 -16.81 14.79 31.56
N ASP A 109 -17.35 15.76 32.30
CA ASP A 109 -18.73 16.23 32.24
C ASP A 109 -18.75 17.56 31.49
N LYS A 110 -19.83 17.80 30.72
CA LYS A 110 -19.94 18.99 29.88
C LYS A 110 -19.81 20.27 30.72
N PRO A 111 -18.82 21.12 30.46
CA PRO A 111 -18.65 22.36 31.20
C PRO A 111 -19.75 23.38 30.86
N ALA A 112 -20.10 24.21 31.85
CA ALA A 112 -21.09 25.27 31.68
C ALA A 112 -20.44 26.57 31.19
N GLY A 113 -21.20 27.42 30.50
CA GLY A 113 -20.73 28.73 30.04
C GLY A 113 -19.68 28.65 28.93
N ASP A 114 -18.99 29.77 28.70
CA ASP A 114 -17.90 29.85 27.72
C ASP A 114 -16.59 29.35 28.33
N TRP A 115 -16.49 28.03 28.45
CA TRP A 115 -15.32 27.34 28.97
C TRP A 115 -14.09 27.45 28.06
N THR A 116 -14.19 28.03 26.87
CA THR A 116 -13.07 28.21 25.94
C THR A 116 -12.37 29.56 26.12
N SER A 117 -13.05 30.53 26.75
CA SER A 117 -12.54 31.87 27.03
C SER A 117 -11.35 31.87 27.99
N ALA A 118 -10.45 32.84 27.81
CA ALA A 118 -9.30 33.08 28.67
C ALA A 118 -9.70 33.42 30.12
N ASP A 119 -10.87 34.04 30.33
CA ASP A 119 -11.32 34.52 31.65
C ASP A 119 -12.15 33.47 32.42
N TYR A 120 -12.39 32.30 31.83
CA TYR A 120 -13.18 31.26 32.47
C TYR A 120 -12.45 30.64 33.67
N ASN A 121 -13.17 30.47 34.78
CA ASN A 121 -12.64 29.89 36.00
C ASN A 121 -12.71 28.35 35.97
N ASP A 122 -11.57 27.71 35.70
CA ASP A 122 -11.39 26.26 35.70
C ASP A 122 -10.73 25.72 36.99
N SER A 123 -10.71 26.52 38.08
CA SER A 123 -10.04 26.12 39.33
C SER A 123 -10.60 24.83 39.93
N GLY A 124 -11.86 24.53 39.65
CA GLY A 124 -12.56 23.30 40.09
C GLY A 124 -12.32 22.07 39.21
N TRP A 125 -11.61 22.19 38.10
CA TRP A 125 -11.27 21.06 37.23
C TRP A 125 -10.11 20.25 37.82
N LYS A 126 -10.04 18.97 37.42
CA LYS A 126 -8.88 18.12 37.76
C LYS A 126 -7.65 18.63 36.99
N SER A 127 -6.45 18.33 37.46
CA SER A 127 -5.20 18.74 36.79
C SER A 127 -4.23 17.58 36.77
N ASP A 128 -3.69 17.26 35.60
CA ASP A 128 -2.73 16.16 35.42
C ASP A 128 -1.92 16.32 34.11
N ARG A 129 -0.98 15.42 33.83
CA ARG A 129 -0.06 15.50 32.70
C ARG A 129 -0.69 15.11 31.36
N GLY A 130 -0.47 15.89 30.32
CA GLY A 130 -0.74 15.45 28.95
C GLY A 130 0.25 14.35 28.52
N ALA A 131 -0.10 13.44 27.61
CA ALA A 131 -1.37 13.29 26.90
C ALA A 131 -2.47 12.65 27.76
N PHE A 132 -3.73 12.97 27.44
CA PHE A 132 -4.91 12.35 28.08
C PHE A 132 -5.41 11.20 27.20
N GLY A 133 -5.50 9.98 27.73
CA GLY A 133 -5.97 8.85 26.94
C GLY A 133 -6.15 7.56 27.73
N THR A 134 -6.59 6.51 27.07
CA THR A 134 -6.70 5.16 27.66
C THR A 134 -5.32 4.51 27.75
N LYS A 135 -4.72 4.53 28.94
CA LYS A 135 -3.33 4.05 29.16
C LYS A 135 -3.14 2.58 28.85
N GLU A 136 -4.22 1.80 28.87
CA GLU A 136 -4.21 0.40 28.50
C GLU A 136 -3.80 0.20 27.04
N ASN A 137 -4.19 1.13 26.16
CA ASN A 137 -4.06 1.00 24.71
C ASN A 137 -3.20 2.10 24.06
N GLU A 138 -2.95 3.23 24.74
CA GLU A 138 -2.20 4.37 24.20
C GLU A 138 -0.89 4.60 24.99
N PRO A 139 0.27 4.14 24.46
CA PRO A 139 1.57 4.25 25.14
C PRO A 139 2.02 5.69 25.45
N THR A 140 1.50 6.66 24.70
CA THR A 140 1.82 8.09 24.90
C THR A 140 1.01 8.73 26.03
N ALA A 141 -0.10 8.12 26.45
CA ALA A 141 -1.00 8.66 27.46
C ALA A 141 -0.32 8.74 28.85
N LYS A 142 -0.35 9.94 29.46
CA LYS A 142 0.16 10.21 30.81
C LYS A 142 -0.95 10.33 31.84
N THR A 143 -2.17 10.65 31.42
CA THR A 143 -3.39 10.70 32.26
C THR A 143 -4.47 9.78 31.71
N GLN A 144 -5.15 9.03 32.60
CA GLN A 144 -6.22 8.11 32.22
C GLN A 144 -7.48 8.87 31.81
N TRP A 145 -7.98 8.60 30.61
CA TRP A 145 -9.27 9.07 30.12
C TRP A 145 -9.99 7.96 29.34
N GLY A 146 -11.03 7.35 29.94
CA GLY A 146 -11.85 6.30 29.32
C GLY A 146 -13.34 6.63 29.24
N THR A 147 -13.74 7.86 29.56
CA THR A 147 -15.13 8.32 29.43
C THR A 147 -15.43 8.81 28.01
N ARG A 148 -16.71 8.91 27.63
CA ARG A 148 -17.09 9.34 26.28
C ARG A 148 -16.54 10.71 25.87
N ASN A 149 -16.41 11.66 26.80
CA ASN A 149 -15.96 13.01 26.47
C ASN A 149 -14.85 13.46 27.42
N ILE A 150 -14.03 14.40 26.96
CA ILE A 150 -13.11 15.18 27.76
C ILE A 150 -13.09 16.63 27.27
N TRP A 151 -12.92 17.55 28.21
CA TRP A 151 -12.58 18.95 27.97
C TRP A 151 -11.29 19.26 28.70
N VAL A 152 -10.30 19.81 27.99
CA VAL A 152 -8.97 20.11 28.50
C VAL A 152 -8.64 21.58 28.26
N ARG A 153 -8.03 22.24 29.25
CA ARG A 153 -7.50 23.60 29.18
C ARG A 153 -6.04 23.59 29.65
N ARG A 154 -5.17 24.31 28.94
CA ARG A 154 -3.79 24.59 29.36
C ARG A 154 -3.48 26.07 29.21
N THR A 155 -2.84 26.62 30.23
CA THR A 155 -2.20 27.93 30.13
C THR A 155 -0.83 27.76 29.52
N VAL A 156 -0.50 28.60 28.54
CA VAL A 156 0.79 28.59 27.85
C VAL A 156 1.32 30.01 27.78
N ASN A 157 2.63 30.16 27.95
CA ASN A 157 3.30 31.44 27.79
C ASN A 157 4.08 31.43 26.47
N ILE A 158 3.78 32.39 25.59
CA ILE A 158 4.53 32.59 24.34
C ILE A 158 5.48 33.76 24.56
N ASP A 159 6.77 33.47 24.55
CA ASP A 159 7.84 34.39 24.93
C ASP A 159 8.24 35.39 23.82
N ARG A 160 7.55 35.36 22.68
CA ARG A 160 7.93 36.10 21.46
C ARG A 160 6.73 36.71 20.74
N ASP A 161 7.03 37.71 19.92
CA ASP A 161 6.11 38.20 18.90
C ASP A 161 6.05 37.19 17.74
N LEU A 162 4.83 36.88 17.28
CA LEU A 162 4.55 35.94 16.20
C LEU A 162 4.13 36.66 14.90
N THR A 163 4.21 37.99 14.86
CA THR A 163 3.86 38.77 13.67
C THR A 163 4.67 38.31 12.44
N GLY A 164 3.97 37.86 11.40
CA GLY A 164 4.59 37.35 10.17
C GLY A 164 5.20 35.95 10.28
N ILE A 165 5.08 35.28 11.44
CA ILE A 165 5.54 33.90 11.65
C ILE A 165 4.32 32.97 11.51
N PRO A 166 4.30 32.03 10.55
CA PRO A 166 3.24 31.04 10.51
C PRO A 166 3.35 30.11 11.72
N VAL A 167 2.22 29.87 12.39
CA VAL A 167 2.11 28.97 13.54
C VAL A 167 1.28 27.76 13.15
N TYR A 168 1.66 26.60 13.67
CA TYR A 168 1.02 25.32 13.41
C TYR A 168 0.55 24.70 14.71
N LEU A 169 -0.64 24.10 14.69
CA LEU A 169 -1.14 23.22 15.74
C LEU A 169 -0.67 21.80 15.44
N GLU A 170 0.10 21.19 16.36
CA GLU A 170 0.34 19.75 16.38
C GLU A 170 -0.63 19.10 17.36
N PHE A 171 -1.32 18.04 16.97
CA PHE A 171 -2.25 17.32 17.85
C PHE A 171 -2.33 15.83 17.56
N SER A 172 -2.73 15.08 18.60
CA SER A 172 -3.24 13.73 18.49
C SER A 172 -4.62 13.69 19.13
N ASN A 173 -5.57 13.01 18.49
CA ASN A 173 -6.95 12.94 18.97
C ASN A 173 -7.61 11.60 18.64
N ASP A 174 -8.62 11.25 19.43
CA ASP A 174 -9.63 10.25 19.08
C ASP A 174 -10.69 10.89 18.17
N ASP A 175 -12.00 10.78 18.40
CA ASP A 175 -13.00 11.37 17.51
C ASP A 175 -13.40 12.81 17.87
N ASP A 176 -13.89 13.53 16.87
CA ASP A 176 -14.57 14.83 16.98
C ASP A 176 -13.85 15.86 17.85
N ALA A 177 -12.52 15.94 17.73
CA ALA A 177 -11.77 16.92 18.47
C ALA A 177 -12.00 18.33 17.93
N VAL A 178 -12.14 19.29 18.85
CA VAL A 178 -12.22 20.71 18.54
C VAL A 178 -11.23 21.47 19.40
N PHE A 179 -10.41 22.30 18.76
CA PHE A 179 -9.35 23.05 19.40
C PHE A 179 -9.67 24.54 19.39
N TYR A 180 -9.29 25.23 20.47
CA TYR A 180 -9.56 26.65 20.68
C TYR A 180 -8.32 27.38 21.23
N ILE A 181 -8.17 28.65 20.85
CA ILE A 181 -7.19 29.58 21.42
C ILE A 181 -7.93 30.81 21.92
N ASN A 182 -7.82 31.11 23.22
CA ASN A 182 -8.45 32.28 23.84
C ASN A 182 -9.94 32.47 23.47
N GLY A 183 -10.70 31.38 23.35
CA GLY A 183 -12.11 31.37 22.95
C GLY A 183 -12.40 31.26 21.45
N VAL A 184 -11.40 31.42 20.58
CA VAL A 184 -11.55 31.28 19.12
C VAL A 184 -11.37 29.83 18.72
N LYS A 185 -12.34 29.26 18.00
CA LYS A 185 -12.23 27.91 17.42
C LYS A 185 -11.19 27.91 16.30
N ILE A 186 -10.14 27.10 16.43
CA ILE A 186 -9.00 27.10 15.49
C ILE A 186 -8.99 25.89 14.56
N HIS A 187 -9.48 24.73 15.00
CA HIS A 187 -9.51 23.52 14.18
C HIS A 187 -10.56 22.53 14.69
N SER A 188 -11.09 21.71 13.78
CA SER A 188 -12.01 20.62 14.09
C SER A 188 -11.69 19.44 13.19
N THR A 189 -11.64 18.25 13.78
CA THR A 189 -11.21 17.05 13.07
C THR A 189 -12.35 16.29 12.44
N GLY A 190 -13.60 16.55 12.86
CA GLY A 190 -14.71 15.63 12.63
C GLY A 190 -14.41 14.25 13.23
N THR A 191 -15.10 13.22 12.74
CA THR A 191 -15.01 11.82 13.21
C THR A 191 -13.74 11.14 12.70
N THR A 192 -12.59 11.76 12.94
CA THR A 192 -11.30 11.31 12.44
C THR A 192 -10.27 11.38 13.56
N CYS A 193 -9.76 10.21 13.94
CA CYS A 193 -8.62 10.07 14.82
C CYS A 193 -7.35 10.54 14.09
N ASN A 194 -6.46 11.20 14.81
CA ASN A 194 -5.16 11.58 14.28
C ASN A 194 -4.05 11.28 15.29
N LYS A 195 -2.86 10.96 14.77
CA LYS A 195 -1.61 10.91 15.55
C LYS A 195 -0.61 11.90 14.96
N ASN A 196 -0.15 12.85 15.78
CA ASN A 196 0.85 13.87 15.43
C ASN A 196 0.50 14.69 14.17
N LYS A 197 -0.79 15.00 13.98
CA LYS A 197 -1.23 15.82 12.84
C LYS A 197 -0.79 17.25 13.05
N VAL A 198 -0.26 17.86 11.99
CA VAL A 198 0.15 19.27 11.96
C VAL A 198 -0.75 20.04 11.01
N VAL A 199 -1.37 21.13 11.48
CA VAL A 199 -2.19 22.03 10.66
C VAL A 199 -1.77 23.47 10.86
N LYS A 200 -1.69 24.24 9.77
CA LYS A 200 -1.39 25.68 9.84
C LYS A 200 -2.58 26.40 10.46
N LEU A 201 -2.32 27.30 11.41
CA LEU A 201 -3.36 28.18 11.95
C LEU A 201 -3.83 29.16 10.87
N SER A 202 -5.14 29.43 10.83
CA SER A 202 -5.71 30.51 10.01
C SER A 202 -5.27 31.87 10.54
N ASP A 203 -5.41 32.91 9.73
CA ASP A 203 -5.10 34.29 10.16
C ASP A 203 -5.94 34.72 11.37
N GLU A 204 -7.20 34.25 11.46
CA GLU A 204 -8.09 34.47 12.61
C GLU A 204 -7.58 33.77 13.87
N ALA A 205 -7.14 32.51 13.75
CA ALA A 205 -6.57 31.74 14.85
C ALA A 205 -5.24 32.34 15.34
N LEU A 206 -4.40 32.81 14.40
CA LEU A 206 -3.14 33.47 14.70
C LEU A 206 -3.36 34.82 15.41
N ALA A 207 -4.37 35.59 14.98
CA ALA A 207 -4.73 36.86 15.63
C ALA A 207 -5.26 36.70 17.06
N ALA A 208 -5.78 35.51 17.41
CA ALA A 208 -6.19 35.19 18.78
C ALA A 208 -4.99 34.95 19.72
N LEU A 209 -3.82 34.59 19.19
CA LEU A 209 -2.59 34.44 19.98
C LEU A 209 -2.00 35.81 20.33
N LYS A 210 -1.50 35.93 21.56
CA LYS A 210 -0.76 37.10 22.02
C LYS A 210 0.60 36.70 22.59
N GLN A 211 1.57 37.61 22.53
CA GLN A 211 2.77 37.46 23.35
C GLN A 211 2.37 37.44 24.84
N GLY A 212 2.95 36.51 25.61
CA GLY A 212 2.59 36.25 27.00
C GLY A 212 1.58 35.11 27.15
N ASP A 213 0.71 35.22 28.15
CA ASP A 213 -0.17 34.12 28.56
C ASP A 213 -1.36 33.93 27.61
N ASN A 214 -1.58 32.68 27.20
CA ASN A 214 -2.70 32.25 26.38
C ASN A 214 -3.36 31.02 27.01
N ILE A 215 -4.64 30.81 26.70
CA ILE A 215 -5.33 29.55 26.96
C ILE A 215 -5.47 28.79 25.65
N ILE A 216 -5.00 27.55 25.63
CA ILE A 216 -5.36 26.58 24.60
C ILE A 216 -6.32 25.59 25.24
N ALA A 217 -7.46 25.39 24.60
CA ALA A 217 -8.51 24.50 25.06
C ALA A 217 -8.87 23.49 23.98
N ALA A 218 -9.28 22.29 24.37
CA ALA A 218 -9.70 21.25 23.46
C ALA A 218 -10.82 20.40 24.05
N GLU A 219 -11.74 19.96 23.21
CA GLU A 219 -12.70 18.90 23.53
C GLU A 219 -12.50 17.73 22.58
N CYS A 220 -12.79 16.51 23.02
CA CYS A 220 -12.65 15.29 22.23
C CYS A 220 -13.64 14.22 22.69
N ILE A 221 -14.10 13.40 21.75
CA ILE A 221 -15.02 12.30 21.96
C ILE A 221 -14.26 10.97 21.82
N ASN A 222 -14.48 10.07 22.78
CA ASN A 222 -14.00 8.70 22.78
C ASN A 222 -15.20 7.75 22.72
N PRO A 223 -15.68 7.36 21.52
CA PRO A 223 -16.91 6.60 21.41
C PRO A 223 -16.76 5.12 21.75
N VAL A 224 -15.56 4.53 21.56
CA VAL A 224 -15.33 3.07 21.63
C VAL A 224 -14.22 2.63 22.59
N GLY A 225 -13.58 3.57 23.30
CA GLY A 225 -12.67 3.27 24.41
C GLY A 225 -11.17 3.38 24.11
N ASN A 226 -10.74 4.01 23.01
CA ASN A 226 -9.33 4.19 22.65
C ASN A 226 -8.93 5.68 22.63
N GLY A 227 -9.38 6.42 23.65
CA GLY A 227 -9.23 7.86 23.72
C GLY A 227 -7.77 8.31 23.71
N LEU A 228 -7.51 9.37 22.96
CA LEU A 228 -6.26 10.13 23.00
C LEU A 228 -6.58 11.61 22.77
N LEU A 229 -5.93 12.49 23.52
CA LEU A 229 -5.93 13.92 23.30
C LEU A 229 -4.60 14.52 23.77
N ASP A 230 -3.85 15.06 22.81
CA ASP A 230 -2.61 15.80 23.04
C ASP A 230 -2.51 16.93 22.02
N PHE A 231 -1.93 18.05 22.39
CA PHE A 231 -1.84 19.20 21.50
C PHE A 231 -0.78 20.22 21.94
N GLY A 232 -0.16 20.85 20.95
CA GLY A 232 0.89 21.84 21.10
C GLY A 232 0.95 22.80 19.91
N LEU A 233 1.80 23.81 19.99
CA LEU A 233 2.03 24.80 18.93
C LEU A 233 3.49 24.78 18.50
N GLN A 234 3.68 24.90 17.20
CA GLN A 234 4.98 24.89 16.55
C GLN A 234 5.13 26.06 15.59
N ILE A 235 6.37 26.50 15.37
CA ILE A 235 6.73 27.46 14.33
C ILE A 235 7.88 26.91 13.49
N PRO A 236 8.00 27.31 12.21
CA PRO A 236 9.18 26.98 11.44
C PRO A 236 10.45 27.58 12.06
N LYS A 237 11.51 26.80 12.13
CA LYS A 237 12.85 27.21 12.53
C LYS A 237 13.46 28.16 11.50
N HIS A 238 13.06 28.02 10.23
CA HIS A 238 13.45 28.89 9.11
C HIS A 238 12.20 29.24 8.28
N GLN A 239 12.12 30.49 7.82
CA GLN A 239 10.95 31.00 7.06
C GLN A 239 11.06 30.78 5.55
N GLU A 240 12.26 30.49 5.04
CA GLU A 240 12.52 30.31 3.60
C GLU A 240 12.93 28.87 3.30
N THR A 241 12.34 28.32 2.23
CA THR A 241 12.73 27.05 1.61
C THR A 241 13.96 27.25 0.74
N VAL A 242 14.90 26.30 0.74
CA VAL A 242 16.15 26.42 -0.04
C VAL A 242 15.89 26.21 -1.55
N PHE A 243 14.94 25.34 -1.90
CA PHE A 243 14.49 24.98 -3.24
C PHE A 243 13.12 25.60 -3.55
N GLY A 244 13.05 26.93 -3.53
CA GLY A 244 11.81 27.68 -3.76
C GLY A 244 11.22 27.55 -5.17
N ASN A 245 12.02 27.21 -6.18
CA ASN A 245 11.56 27.01 -7.56
C ASN A 245 11.20 25.54 -7.80
N THR A 246 9.99 25.29 -8.30
CA THR A 246 9.56 23.96 -8.75
C THR A 246 9.77 23.78 -10.25
N ALA A 247 10.02 22.54 -10.67
CA ALA A 247 9.87 22.16 -12.07
C ALA A 247 8.40 22.29 -12.50
N VAL A 248 8.13 22.39 -13.81
CA VAL A 248 6.76 22.37 -14.34
C VAL A 248 6.42 20.94 -14.77
N GLN A 249 5.61 20.22 -14.00
CA GLN A 249 5.17 18.87 -14.38
C GLN A 249 4.24 18.94 -15.60
N THR A 250 4.55 18.16 -16.64
CA THR A 250 3.78 18.12 -17.89
C THR A 250 2.99 16.83 -18.07
N SER A 251 3.40 15.74 -17.41
CA SER A 251 2.67 14.47 -17.42
C SER A 251 3.03 13.58 -16.22
N ALA A 252 2.10 12.70 -15.85
CA ALA A 252 2.29 11.57 -14.96
C ALA A 252 1.55 10.36 -15.56
N ASP A 253 2.23 9.23 -15.69
CA ASP A 253 1.73 8.03 -16.38
C ASP A 253 2.12 6.79 -15.56
N VAL A 254 1.13 5.99 -15.16
CA VAL A 254 1.34 4.75 -14.37
C VAL A 254 1.29 3.55 -15.30
N GLN A 255 2.35 2.77 -15.29
CA GLN A 255 2.46 1.48 -15.95
C GLN A 255 2.57 0.35 -14.91
N PRO A 256 2.39 -0.92 -15.32
CA PRO A 256 2.42 -2.05 -14.39
C PRO A 256 3.68 -2.13 -13.53
N MET A 257 4.89 -1.91 -14.06
CA MET A 257 6.14 -1.92 -13.30
C MET A 257 6.74 -0.54 -13.10
N GLN A 258 6.22 0.47 -13.81
CA GLN A 258 6.86 1.79 -13.90
C GLN A 258 5.89 2.95 -13.61
N THR A 259 6.40 4.07 -13.08
CA THR A 259 5.69 5.35 -13.09
C THR A 259 6.56 6.39 -13.77
N HIS A 260 6.04 7.00 -14.83
CA HIS A 260 6.73 8.01 -15.62
C HIS A 260 6.22 9.41 -15.30
N TYR A 261 7.14 10.33 -15.06
CA TYR A 261 6.87 11.76 -14.97
C TYR A 261 7.69 12.50 -16.03
N ALA A 262 7.12 13.58 -16.54
CA ALA A 262 7.86 14.53 -17.37
C ALA A 262 7.69 15.95 -16.82
N PHE A 263 8.76 16.72 -16.92
CA PHE A 263 8.86 18.08 -16.42
C PHE A 263 9.61 18.96 -17.42
N THR A 264 9.32 20.26 -17.36
CA THR A 264 10.16 21.30 -17.94
C THR A 264 10.87 22.06 -16.81
N CYS A 265 12.18 22.24 -16.94
CA CYS A 265 13.06 22.87 -15.95
C CYS A 265 13.89 23.97 -16.63
N GLY A 266 13.27 25.13 -16.91
CA GLY A 266 13.89 26.17 -17.71
C GLY A 266 14.14 25.71 -19.17
N ASP A 267 15.41 25.69 -19.58
CA ASP A 267 15.83 25.36 -20.94
C ASP A 267 16.07 23.85 -21.17
N VAL A 268 15.79 23.00 -20.18
CA VAL A 268 15.85 21.53 -20.32
C VAL A 268 14.51 20.87 -20.00
N ASP A 269 14.26 19.71 -20.61
CA ASP A 269 13.21 18.78 -20.21
C ASP A 269 13.81 17.71 -19.31
N LEU A 270 13.08 17.32 -18.26
CA LEU A 270 13.44 16.26 -17.32
C LEU A 270 12.37 15.17 -17.38
N LYS A 271 12.77 13.92 -17.65
CA LYS A 271 11.94 12.74 -17.44
C LYS A 271 12.41 12.00 -16.20
N VAL A 272 11.49 11.58 -15.35
CA VAL A 272 11.77 10.74 -14.17
C VAL A 272 10.95 9.47 -14.29
N THR A 273 11.58 8.31 -14.05
CA THR A 273 10.91 7.01 -14.09
C THR A 273 11.27 6.20 -12.85
N PHE A 274 10.24 5.86 -12.10
CA PHE A 274 10.34 4.90 -11.00
C PHE A 274 10.07 3.50 -11.55
N THR A 275 10.95 2.54 -11.29
CA THR A 275 10.82 1.17 -11.79
C THR A 275 10.96 0.17 -10.65
N ALA A 276 9.97 -0.71 -10.51
CA ALA A 276 10.00 -1.87 -9.61
C ALA A 276 9.94 -3.17 -10.44
N PRO A 277 11.06 -3.91 -10.59
CA PRO A 277 11.14 -5.13 -11.41
C PRO A 277 10.40 -6.35 -10.81
N LEU A 278 9.08 -6.27 -10.65
CA LEU A 278 8.26 -7.29 -9.98
C LEU A 278 7.85 -8.42 -10.94
N PHE A 279 8.84 -9.13 -11.50
CA PHE A 279 8.68 -10.28 -12.39
C PHE A 279 8.30 -11.53 -11.59
N MET A 280 7.03 -11.97 -11.69
CA MET A 280 6.54 -13.10 -10.89
C MET A 280 7.15 -14.45 -11.28
N GLU A 281 7.69 -14.59 -12.50
CA GLU A 281 8.37 -15.79 -12.97
C GLU A 281 9.78 -15.98 -12.38
N ASP A 282 10.39 -14.93 -11.83
CA ASP A 282 11.72 -14.96 -11.22
C ASP A 282 11.61 -14.59 -9.73
N LEU A 283 11.44 -15.60 -8.88
CA LEU A 283 11.20 -15.41 -7.44
C LEU A 283 12.35 -14.70 -6.71
N LYS A 284 13.59 -14.85 -7.18
CA LYS A 284 14.74 -14.15 -6.59
C LYS A 284 14.70 -12.67 -6.93
N LEU A 285 14.43 -12.35 -8.19
CA LEU A 285 14.26 -10.96 -8.62
C LEU A 285 13.02 -10.30 -8.00
N LEU A 286 11.90 -11.03 -7.93
CA LEU A 286 10.66 -10.60 -7.28
C LEU A 286 10.88 -10.21 -5.82
N SER A 287 11.70 -10.97 -5.10
CA SER A 287 12.01 -10.72 -3.69
C SER A 287 13.21 -9.78 -3.49
N ARG A 288 13.97 -9.43 -4.54
CA ARG A 288 15.11 -8.52 -4.43
C ARG A 288 14.62 -7.12 -4.09
N PRO A 289 15.01 -6.53 -2.94
CA PRO A 289 14.41 -5.29 -2.45
C PRO A 289 15.07 -4.05 -3.06
N VAL A 290 15.17 -4.00 -4.38
CA VAL A 290 15.85 -2.91 -5.12
C VAL A 290 14.93 -2.35 -6.21
N ASN A 291 14.66 -1.06 -6.13
CA ASN A 291 13.91 -0.28 -7.12
C ASN A 291 14.83 0.77 -7.76
N TYR A 292 14.48 1.26 -8.94
CA TYR A 292 15.24 2.30 -9.64
C TYR A 292 14.48 3.63 -9.68
N LEU A 293 15.20 4.74 -9.53
CA LEU A 293 14.77 6.07 -9.94
C LEU A 293 15.69 6.52 -11.06
N THR A 294 15.19 6.43 -12.29
CA THR A 294 15.87 6.88 -13.51
C THR A 294 15.51 8.32 -13.80
N TYR A 295 16.47 9.15 -14.18
CA TYR A 295 16.23 10.51 -14.67
C TYR A 295 16.95 10.74 -16.00
N SER A 296 16.29 11.48 -16.89
CA SER A 296 16.84 11.88 -18.18
C SER A 296 16.63 13.37 -18.39
N VAL A 297 17.72 14.11 -18.55
CA VAL A 297 17.73 15.56 -18.82
C VAL A 297 18.11 15.76 -20.28
N ALA A 298 17.35 16.57 -21.01
CA ALA A 298 17.63 16.90 -22.40
C ALA A 298 17.41 18.39 -22.68
N ALA A 299 18.36 19.02 -23.38
CA ALA A 299 18.28 20.42 -23.78
C ALA A 299 17.12 20.67 -24.77
N ARG A 300 16.38 21.75 -24.55
CA ARG A 300 15.25 22.17 -25.39
C ARG A 300 15.66 23.17 -26.46
N ASP A 301 16.74 23.91 -26.21
CA ASP A 301 17.23 24.99 -27.07
C ASP A 301 18.41 24.57 -27.97
N GLY A 302 18.86 23.31 -27.86
CA GLY A 302 19.98 22.73 -28.59
C GLY A 302 21.38 23.10 -28.06
N LYS A 303 21.47 23.81 -26.94
CA LYS A 303 22.74 24.16 -26.28
C LYS A 303 23.12 23.12 -25.23
N GLU A 304 24.38 23.19 -24.80
CA GLU A 304 24.82 22.48 -23.60
C GLU A 304 24.48 23.31 -22.37
N HIS A 305 23.98 22.65 -21.33
CA HIS A 305 23.66 23.25 -20.04
C HIS A 305 24.47 22.57 -18.95
N ASP A 306 24.86 23.35 -17.94
CA ASP A 306 25.47 22.81 -16.72
C ASP A 306 24.39 22.12 -15.88
N VAL A 307 24.52 20.81 -15.64
CA VAL A 307 23.48 19.99 -15.00
C VAL A 307 24.00 19.27 -13.77
N GLU A 308 23.39 19.55 -12.62
CA GLU A 308 23.54 18.78 -11.39
C GLU A 308 22.18 18.18 -10.97
N VAL A 309 22.17 16.96 -10.43
CA VAL A 309 20.96 16.34 -9.88
C VAL A 309 21.18 15.98 -8.42
N TYR A 310 20.32 16.49 -7.54
CA TYR A 310 20.36 16.32 -6.09
C TYR A 310 19.22 15.41 -5.62
N PHE A 311 19.57 14.46 -4.76
CA PHE A 311 18.62 13.62 -4.04
C PHE A 311 18.87 13.68 -2.54
N GLU A 312 17.81 13.72 -1.76
CA GLU A 312 17.87 13.71 -0.29
C GLU A 312 16.79 12.79 0.29
N ALA A 313 17.18 11.89 1.19
CA ALA A 313 16.30 11.01 1.92
C ALA A 313 16.44 11.22 3.43
N SER A 314 15.31 11.19 4.14
CA SER A 314 15.27 11.27 5.60
C SER A 314 15.47 9.89 6.26
N PRO A 315 16.05 9.82 7.47
CA PRO A 315 16.06 8.60 8.28
C PRO A 315 14.68 7.96 8.50
N ARG A 316 13.61 8.76 8.36
CA ARG A 316 12.21 8.31 8.51
C ARG A 316 11.81 7.17 7.57
N TRP A 317 12.57 6.90 6.51
CA TRP A 317 12.40 5.70 5.69
C TRP A 317 12.59 4.39 6.45
N ALA A 318 13.29 4.41 7.59
CA ALA A 318 13.56 3.24 8.43
C ALA A 318 13.00 3.38 9.86
N LEU A 319 11.97 4.22 10.04
CA LEU A 319 11.35 4.50 11.34
C LEU A 319 9.81 4.40 11.27
N ASP A 320 9.21 3.86 12.32
CA ASP A 320 7.75 3.88 12.51
C ASP A 320 7.27 5.23 13.03
N GLN A 321 7.98 5.81 13.99
CA GLN A 321 7.64 7.09 14.62
C GLN A 321 8.68 8.18 14.27
N PRO A 322 8.27 9.44 14.05
CA PRO A 322 9.15 10.50 13.57
C PRO A 322 10.37 10.82 14.45
N TYR A 323 10.30 10.52 15.76
CA TYR A 323 11.34 10.84 16.75
C TYR A 323 12.08 9.61 17.28
N GLN A 324 11.92 8.44 16.66
CA GLN A 324 12.74 7.28 16.99
C GLN A 324 14.21 7.58 16.73
N GLN A 325 15.09 7.12 17.62
CA GLN A 325 16.51 7.32 17.44
C GLN A 325 17.00 6.59 16.20
N SER A 326 17.75 7.29 15.35
CA SER A 326 18.25 6.76 14.09
C SER A 326 19.75 7.02 13.94
N ALA A 327 20.40 6.15 13.17
CA ALA A 327 21.77 6.34 12.73
C ALA A 327 21.83 6.17 11.21
N SER A 328 22.60 7.03 10.57
CA SER A 328 22.80 7.05 9.13
C SER A 328 24.28 7.07 8.81
N GLU A 329 24.68 6.32 7.79
CA GLU A 329 26.07 6.17 7.37
C GLU A 329 26.20 6.19 5.84
N GLY A 330 27.33 6.72 5.38
CA GLY A 330 27.67 6.83 3.97
C GLY A 330 29.01 6.14 3.68
N TYR A 331 29.06 5.26 2.70
CA TYR A 331 30.27 4.50 2.38
C TYR A 331 30.34 4.09 0.90
N GLU A 332 31.52 3.69 0.46
CA GLU A 332 31.75 3.15 -0.89
C GLU A 332 32.02 1.65 -0.83
N ALA A 333 31.44 0.88 -1.75
CA ALA A 333 31.72 -0.54 -1.94
C ALA A 333 31.51 -0.92 -3.41
N ASP A 334 32.43 -1.71 -3.98
CA ASP A 334 32.32 -2.27 -5.34
C ASP A 334 32.01 -1.26 -6.47
N GLY A 335 32.53 -0.04 -6.35
CA GLY A 335 32.31 1.03 -7.34
C GLY A 335 30.99 1.78 -7.17
N LEU A 336 30.22 1.44 -6.15
CA LEU A 336 28.98 2.11 -5.75
C LEU A 336 29.17 2.90 -4.46
N LEU A 337 28.29 3.87 -4.29
CA LEU A 337 28.19 4.73 -3.12
C LEU A 337 26.85 4.45 -2.45
N TYR A 338 26.90 4.17 -1.16
CA TYR A 338 25.77 3.82 -0.33
C TYR A 338 25.51 4.93 0.68
N LEU A 339 24.26 5.36 0.76
CA LEU A 339 23.71 6.09 1.89
C LEU A 339 22.70 5.17 2.58
N LYS A 340 22.89 4.92 3.87
CA LYS A 340 22.14 3.95 4.65
C LYS A 340 21.61 4.58 5.92
N SER A 341 20.38 4.21 6.30
CA SER A 341 19.81 4.61 7.60
C SER A 341 18.99 3.52 8.23
N GLY A 342 19.00 3.44 9.57
CA GLY A 342 18.18 2.52 10.36
C GLY A 342 17.85 3.10 11.73
N SER A 343 16.87 2.51 12.41
CA SER A 343 16.68 2.75 13.85
C SER A 343 17.91 2.27 14.63
N LYS A 344 18.20 2.88 15.77
CA LYS A 344 19.27 2.40 16.65
C LYS A 344 18.86 1.15 17.45
N GLU A 345 17.58 1.02 17.75
CA GLU A 345 17.09 -0.07 18.59
C GLU A 345 17.17 -1.43 17.89
N GLN A 346 16.85 -1.48 16.59
CA GLN A 346 16.89 -2.71 15.78
C GLN A 346 16.16 -3.89 16.45
N ASN A 347 14.98 -3.61 17.04
CA ASN A 347 14.12 -4.62 17.66
C ASN A 347 13.40 -5.44 16.58
N ILE A 348 14.14 -6.35 15.94
CA ILE A 348 13.69 -7.16 14.79
C ILE A 348 12.40 -7.92 15.12
N LEU A 349 11.36 -7.73 14.28
CA LEU A 349 10.04 -8.36 14.37
C LEU A 349 9.29 -8.10 15.69
N ALA A 350 9.65 -7.06 16.45
CA ALA A 350 9.02 -6.79 17.74
C ALA A 350 7.63 -6.15 17.61
N LYS A 351 7.43 -5.32 16.59
CA LYS A 351 6.14 -4.67 16.32
C LYS A 351 5.31 -5.49 15.33
N GLN A 352 4.01 -5.57 15.60
CA GLN A 352 3.02 -6.23 14.74
C GLN A 352 1.75 -5.39 14.68
N GLY A 353 1.01 -5.48 13.58
CA GLY A 353 -0.29 -4.84 13.43
C GLY A 353 -0.40 -3.91 12.23
N ASP A 354 -1.52 -3.20 12.18
CA ASP A 354 -1.82 -2.28 11.12
C ASP A 354 -1.33 -0.85 11.38
N ASP A 355 -1.30 -0.04 10.33
CA ASP A 355 -0.84 1.36 10.37
C ASP A 355 0.61 1.58 10.88
N LEU A 356 1.43 0.54 10.83
CA LEU A 356 2.85 0.55 11.21
C LEU A 356 3.76 0.62 9.98
N ARG A 357 4.90 1.29 10.14
CA ARG A 357 6.05 1.15 9.23
C ARG A 357 7.12 0.28 9.90
N ILE A 358 8.05 -0.23 9.10
CA ILE A 358 9.20 -0.96 9.63
C ILE A 358 10.13 -0.01 10.39
N ASP A 359 10.65 -0.49 11.51
CA ASP A 359 11.63 0.21 12.33
C ASP A 359 12.82 -0.69 12.74
N TRP A 360 13.07 -1.74 11.97
CA TRP A 360 14.29 -2.54 12.01
C TRP A 360 14.84 -2.73 10.60
N GLY A 361 16.07 -3.20 10.47
CA GLY A 361 16.75 -3.22 9.19
C GLY A 361 17.16 -1.82 8.74
N TYR A 362 17.38 -1.67 7.44
CA TYR A 362 18.02 -0.48 6.88
C TYR A 362 17.46 -0.09 5.52
N PHE A 363 17.19 1.20 5.37
CA PHE A 363 16.94 1.84 4.08
C PHE A 363 18.28 2.19 3.39
N TYR A 364 18.29 2.09 2.06
CA TYR A 364 19.44 2.38 1.21
C TYR A 364 19.07 3.30 0.05
N MET A 365 19.88 4.33 -0.18
CA MET A 365 19.94 5.14 -1.40
C MET A 365 21.32 5.00 -2.01
N VAL A 366 21.39 4.48 -3.23
CA VAL A 366 22.65 4.01 -3.85
C VAL A 366 22.83 4.61 -5.24
N SER A 367 24.06 5.01 -5.59
CA SER A 367 24.43 5.45 -6.93
C SER A 367 25.78 4.88 -7.36
N GLY A 368 26.15 5.03 -8.64
CA GLY A 368 27.54 4.86 -9.04
C GLY A 368 28.43 5.89 -8.34
N LYS A 369 29.71 5.59 -8.10
CA LYS A 369 30.62 6.55 -7.44
C LYS A 369 31.08 7.70 -8.34
N GLU A 370 31.13 7.47 -9.65
CA GLU A 370 31.63 8.47 -10.59
C GLU A 370 30.72 9.70 -10.59
N ASN A 371 31.34 10.88 -10.61
CA ASN A 371 30.66 12.18 -10.62
C ASN A 371 29.65 12.38 -9.47
N THR A 372 29.86 11.68 -8.35
CA THR A 372 28.94 11.73 -7.20
C THR A 372 29.62 12.30 -5.97
N ALA A 373 29.01 13.32 -5.39
CA ALA A 373 29.29 13.77 -4.03
C ALA A 373 28.15 13.34 -3.11
N TYR A 374 28.43 13.06 -1.84
CA TYR A 374 27.40 12.63 -0.89
C TYR A 374 27.74 13.08 0.51
N SER A 375 26.73 13.40 1.31
CA SER A 375 26.95 13.77 2.70
C SER A 375 25.73 13.45 3.56
N ILE A 376 26.00 13.25 4.85
CA ILE A 376 25.01 13.02 5.89
C ILE A 376 25.05 14.18 6.89
N GLY A 377 23.89 14.75 7.22
CA GLY A 377 23.83 15.89 8.12
C GLY A 377 22.44 16.47 8.33
N ASN A 378 22.43 17.73 8.78
CA ASN A 378 21.21 18.53 8.86
C ASN A 378 20.70 18.85 7.45
N SER A 379 19.40 18.64 7.20
CA SER A 379 18.81 18.82 5.87
C SER A 379 18.96 20.25 5.34
N THR A 380 18.74 21.27 6.18
CA THR A 380 18.87 22.67 5.77
C THR A 380 20.30 23.00 5.31
N GLU A 381 21.31 22.50 6.03
CA GLU A 381 22.72 22.71 5.68
C GLU A 381 23.11 21.97 4.40
N LEU A 382 22.68 20.72 4.23
CA LEU A 382 22.91 19.94 3.01
C LEU A 382 22.37 20.66 1.78
N ARG A 383 21.12 21.16 1.85
CA ARG A 383 20.50 21.90 0.74
C ARG A 383 21.22 23.20 0.44
N LYS A 384 21.58 23.99 1.47
CA LYS A 384 22.33 25.24 1.30
C LYS A 384 23.69 25.01 0.64
N ASN A 385 24.38 23.95 1.05
CA ASN A 385 25.68 23.59 0.47
C ASN A 385 25.53 23.24 -1.02
N PHE A 386 24.46 22.55 -1.42
CA PHE A 386 24.20 22.26 -2.83
C PHE A 386 23.91 23.53 -3.65
N VAL A 387 23.01 24.40 -3.18
CA VAL A 387 22.69 25.66 -3.88
C VAL A 387 23.92 26.55 -4.02
N ASN A 388 24.75 26.63 -2.96
CA ASN A 388 25.95 27.47 -2.95
C ASN A 388 27.16 26.86 -3.69
N GLY A 389 27.06 25.63 -4.21
CA GLY A 389 28.18 24.95 -4.88
C GLY A 389 29.32 24.56 -3.93
N THR A 390 29.01 24.37 -2.64
CA THR A 390 29.97 23.96 -1.59
C THR A 390 29.71 22.56 -1.06
N PHE A 391 28.82 21.78 -1.70
CA PHE A 391 28.51 20.42 -1.31
C PHE A 391 29.73 19.51 -1.48
N ASN A 392 30.11 18.80 -0.40
CA ASN A 392 31.29 17.94 -0.38
C ASN A 392 31.03 16.69 0.48
N SER A 393 31.86 15.67 0.30
CA SER A 393 31.76 14.41 1.06
C SER A 393 32.48 14.47 2.42
N ALA A 394 32.25 15.52 3.20
CA ALA A 394 32.96 15.72 4.48
C ALA A 394 32.34 14.97 5.67
N SER A 395 31.00 14.88 5.73
CA SER A 395 30.29 14.18 6.81
C SER A 395 29.66 12.90 6.28
N LEU A 396 30.11 11.75 6.80
CA LEU A 396 29.73 10.41 6.36
C LEU A 396 28.91 9.63 7.40
N ALA A 397 28.58 10.25 8.53
CA ALA A 397 27.75 9.65 9.55
C ALA A 397 26.92 10.74 10.25
N GLY A 398 25.73 10.38 10.71
CA GLY A 398 24.84 11.28 11.41
C GLY A 398 23.77 10.53 12.17
N GLU A 399 23.18 11.21 13.14
CA GLU A 399 22.14 10.64 13.99
C GLU A 399 20.94 11.58 14.07
N ASP A 400 19.76 10.99 14.23
CA ASP A 400 18.50 11.70 14.44
C ASP A 400 18.31 12.84 13.41
N SER A 401 18.12 14.09 13.87
CA SER A 401 17.95 15.27 13.01
C SER A 401 19.16 15.61 12.11
N ASN A 402 20.33 15.04 12.39
CA ASN A 402 21.54 15.16 11.57
C ASN A 402 21.79 13.92 10.69
N GLY A 403 20.84 12.99 10.61
CA GLY A 403 20.95 11.77 9.80
C GLY A 403 20.44 11.90 8.37
N ASN A 404 20.06 13.09 7.88
CA ASN A 404 19.57 13.20 6.49
C ASN A 404 20.68 12.85 5.51
N MET A 405 20.33 12.07 4.50
CA MET A 405 21.25 11.50 3.53
C MET A 405 21.06 12.20 2.20
N ALA A 406 22.10 12.84 1.67
CA ALA A 406 22.04 13.52 0.39
C ALA A 406 23.17 13.09 -0.55
N LEU A 407 22.87 13.02 -1.85
CA LEU A 407 23.86 12.87 -2.92
C LEU A 407 23.61 13.87 -4.05
N VAL A 408 24.68 14.25 -4.74
CA VAL A 408 24.71 15.14 -5.90
C VAL A 408 25.41 14.43 -7.03
N ARG A 409 24.80 14.43 -8.21
CA ARG A 409 25.35 13.94 -9.47
C ARG A 409 25.67 15.13 -10.37
N ASP A 410 26.95 15.37 -10.63
CA ASP A 410 27.43 16.51 -11.42
C ASP A 410 27.83 16.04 -12.83
N TYR A 411 27.10 16.49 -13.85
CA TYR A 411 27.38 16.12 -15.24
C TYR A 411 28.16 17.19 -16.00
N GLY A 412 28.42 18.34 -15.38
CA GLY A 412 28.90 19.53 -16.06
C GLY A 412 28.01 19.91 -17.24
N LYS A 413 28.64 20.41 -18.31
CA LYS A 413 27.95 20.85 -19.52
C LYS A 413 27.56 19.69 -20.43
N VAL A 414 26.26 19.44 -20.55
CA VAL A 414 25.70 18.37 -21.38
C VAL A 414 24.52 18.86 -22.21
N ARG A 415 24.30 18.24 -23.38
CA ARG A 415 23.03 18.37 -24.13
C ARG A 415 21.99 17.39 -23.65
N LYS A 416 22.43 16.21 -23.21
CA LYS A 416 21.58 15.11 -22.79
C LYS A 416 22.35 14.24 -21.81
N VAL A 417 21.67 13.78 -20.78
CA VAL A 417 22.17 12.76 -19.86
C VAL A 417 21.02 11.90 -19.37
N THR A 418 21.26 10.59 -19.25
CA THR A 418 20.33 9.67 -18.60
C THR A 418 21.12 8.87 -17.58
N ASP A 419 20.61 8.79 -16.36
CA ASP A 419 21.25 8.06 -15.27
C ASP A 419 20.21 7.66 -14.22
N LYS A 420 20.65 7.05 -13.12
CA LYS A 420 19.79 6.46 -12.10
C LYS A 420 20.38 6.56 -10.69
N ILE A 421 19.50 6.47 -9.71
CA ILE A 421 19.81 5.97 -8.37
C ILE A 421 18.99 4.71 -8.10
N MET A 422 19.45 3.89 -7.15
CA MET A 422 18.72 2.73 -6.65
C MET A 422 18.25 2.99 -5.22
N LEU A 423 17.04 2.53 -4.91
CA LEU A 423 16.43 2.61 -3.60
C LEU A 423 16.14 1.19 -3.13
N GLY A 424 16.44 0.88 -1.87
CA GLY A 424 16.16 -0.45 -1.34
C GLY A 424 16.04 -0.52 0.16
N TYR A 425 15.62 -1.68 0.65
CA TYR A 425 15.44 -1.93 2.07
C TYR A 425 15.87 -3.35 2.43
N ASP A 426 16.78 -3.49 3.40
CA ASP A 426 17.14 -4.78 3.99
C ASP A 426 16.49 -4.91 5.36
N ASP A 427 15.49 -5.77 5.47
CA ASP A 427 14.75 -6.03 6.71
C ASP A 427 15.42 -7.06 7.63
N ILE A 428 16.55 -7.67 7.21
CA ILE A 428 17.31 -8.70 7.94
C ILE A 428 16.51 -10.00 8.13
N TYR A 429 15.39 -9.94 8.83
CA TYR A 429 14.36 -10.96 8.95
C TYR A 429 12.99 -10.36 8.63
N SER A 430 12.20 -11.12 7.89
CA SER A 430 10.96 -10.64 7.27
C SER A 430 9.72 -11.05 8.05
N ILE A 431 9.65 -12.31 8.47
CA ILE A 431 8.45 -12.92 9.06
C ILE A 431 8.87 -13.86 10.19
N GLN A 432 8.09 -13.92 11.27
CA GLN A 432 8.16 -15.04 12.21
C GLN A 432 7.06 -16.03 11.89
N TYR A 433 7.42 -17.27 11.56
CA TYR A 433 6.49 -18.34 11.20
C TYR A 433 6.53 -19.44 12.27
N PHE A 434 5.44 -19.55 13.03
CA PHE A 434 5.30 -20.48 14.18
C PHE A 434 6.54 -20.50 15.09
N GLY A 435 7.01 -19.31 15.48
CA GLY A 435 8.18 -19.11 16.34
C GLY A 435 9.55 -19.16 15.65
N THR A 436 9.60 -19.40 14.33
CA THR A 436 10.85 -19.40 13.55
C THR A 436 10.98 -18.10 12.76
N ASN A 437 12.05 -17.33 12.97
CA ASN A 437 12.32 -16.13 12.17
C ASN A 437 12.86 -16.52 10.79
N LEU A 438 12.17 -16.09 9.73
CA LEU A 438 12.49 -16.36 8.34
C LEU A 438 13.06 -15.10 7.68
N ARG A 439 14.06 -15.30 6.83
CA ARG A 439 14.62 -14.26 5.96
C ARG A 439 13.78 -14.14 4.69
N SER A 440 13.83 -12.99 4.04
CA SER A 440 13.25 -12.83 2.71
C SER A 440 13.87 -13.82 1.72
N TYR A 441 13.10 -14.23 0.71
CA TYR A 441 13.48 -15.26 -0.24
C TYR A 441 14.79 -14.99 -0.99
N TRP A 442 15.09 -13.73 -1.33
CA TRP A 442 16.37 -13.36 -1.97
C TRP A 442 17.60 -13.74 -1.11
N ASN A 443 17.42 -13.83 0.21
CA ASN A 443 18.44 -14.22 1.19
C ASN A 443 17.96 -15.35 2.13
N SER A 444 17.17 -16.30 1.62
CA SER A 444 16.57 -17.35 2.46
C SER A 444 17.61 -18.16 3.24
N ARG A 445 18.83 -18.32 2.70
CA ARG A 445 19.95 -19.06 3.31
C ARG A 445 20.90 -18.20 4.16
N GLY A 446 20.74 -16.88 4.16
CA GLY A 446 21.65 -15.97 4.86
C GLY A 446 23.06 -15.89 4.26
N ASP A 447 23.23 -16.29 3.00
CA ASP A 447 24.52 -16.30 2.27
C ASP A 447 24.65 -15.17 1.24
N ARG A 448 23.68 -14.24 1.21
CA ARG A 448 23.67 -13.03 0.39
C ARG A 448 23.77 -11.78 1.27
N THR A 449 24.26 -10.69 0.69
CA THR A 449 24.23 -9.36 1.32
C THR A 449 23.48 -8.38 0.44
N ILE A 450 22.94 -7.31 1.04
CA ILE A 450 22.27 -6.25 0.29
C ILE A 450 23.21 -5.56 -0.70
N GLU A 451 24.51 -5.42 -0.39
CA GLU A 451 25.51 -4.88 -1.32
C GLU A 451 25.65 -5.76 -2.58
N SER A 452 25.64 -7.09 -2.42
CA SER A 452 25.73 -8.01 -3.57
C SER A 452 24.51 -7.90 -4.49
N GLU A 453 23.31 -7.69 -3.93
CA GLU A 453 22.08 -7.52 -4.69
C GLU A 453 21.97 -6.12 -5.33
N MET A 454 22.46 -5.08 -4.66
CA MET A 454 22.57 -3.73 -5.23
C MET A 454 23.57 -3.70 -6.39
N LEU A 455 24.71 -4.37 -6.25
CA LEU A 455 25.69 -4.50 -7.33
C LEU A 455 25.11 -5.27 -8.53
N ALA A 456 24.41 -6.37 -8.29
CA ALA A 456 23.70 -7.10 -9.34
C ALA A 456 22.67 -6.20 -10.05
N ALA A 457 21.81 -5.53 -9.28
CA ALA A 457 20.81 -4.60 -9.81
C ALA A 457 21.44 -3.45 -10.63
N TYR A 458 22.60 -2.94 -10.21
CA TYR A 458 23.31 -1.89 -10.95
C TYR A 458 23.83 -2.38 -12.31
N ASN A 459 24.41 -3.58 -12.34
CA ASN A 459 24.98 -4.19 -13.54
C ASN A 459 23.91 -4.68 -14.52
N GLU A 460 22.77 -5.13 -14.02
CA GLU A 460 21.65 -5.67 -14.80
C GLU A 460 20.66 -4.60 -15.26
N TYR A 461 20.88 -3.32 -14.89
CA TYR A 461 19.91 -2.24 -15.07
C TYR A 461 19.35 -2.13 -16.49
N ASP A 462 20.22 -2.10 -17.51
CA ASP A 462 19.77 -1.90 -18.90
C ASP A 462 18.88 -3.06 -19.38
N GLU A 463 19.23 -4.30 -18.99
CA GLU A 463 18.46 -5.49 -19.32
C GLU A 463 17.10 -5.46 -18.61
N LEU A 464 17.10 -5.17 -17.31
CA LEU A 464 15.89 -5.16 -16.50
C LEU A 464 14.94 -4.02 -16.90
N LEU A 465 15.48 -2.85 -17.24
CA LEU A 465 14.67 -1.74 -17.73
C LEU A 465 13.99 -2.10 -19.05
N ALA A 466 14.73 -2.70 -20.01
CA ALA A 466 14.16 -3.15 -21.27
C ALA A 466 13.07 -4.22 -21.07
N ARG A 467 13.28 -5.15 -20.12
CA ARG A 467 12.27 -6.15 -19.75
C ARG A 467 11.02 -5.51 -19.13
N CYS A 468 11.17 -4.49 -18.29
CA CYS A 468 10.03 -3.78 -17.68
C CYS A 468 9.17 -3.12 -18.76
N TYR A 469 9.77 -2.37 -19.68
CA TYR A 469 9.02 -1.74 -20.79
C TYR A 469 8.31 -2.78 -21.66
N ALA A 470 8.96 -3.92 -21.94
CA ALA A 470 8.34 -4.99 -22.72
C ALA A 470 7.15 -5.61 -21.99
N PHE A 471 7.27 -5.85 -20.67
CA PHE A 471 6.19 -6.37 -19.85
C PHE A 471 5.03 -5.38 -19.74
N ASP A 472 5.32 -4.11 -19.45
CA ASP A 472 4.33 -3.04 -19.29
C ASP A 472 3.50 -2.89 -20.56
N LYS A 473 4.16 -2.81 -21.73
CA LYS A 473 3.49 -2.80 -23.03
C LYS A 473 2.59 -4.02 -23.19
N LYS A 474 3.12 -5.23 -22.95
CA LYS A 474 2.37 -6.47 -23.15
C LYS A 474 1.12 -6.53 -22.28
N LEU A 475 1.23 -6.21 -20.99
CA LEU A 475 0.10 -6.24 -20.06
C LEU A 475 -0.96 -5.21 -20.47
N MET A 476 -0.55 -4.00 -20.85
CA MET A 476 -1.48 -2.97 -21.32
C MET A 476 -2.23 -3.42 -22.59
N GLU A 477 -1.55 -4.06 -23.54
CA GLU A 477 -2.15 -4.60 -24.76
C GLU A 477 -3.09 -5.78 -24.48
N ASP A 478 -2.66 -6.74 -23.68
CA ASP A 478 -3.46 -7.92 -23.31
C ASP A 478 -4.74 -7.51 -22.58
N ALA A 479 -4.63 -6.62 -21.58
CA ALA A 479 -5.78 -6.12 -20.83
C ALA A 479 -6.71 -5.30 -21.73
N SER A 480 -6.15 -4.45 -22.61
CA SER A 480 -6.95 -3.69 -23.57
C SER A 480 -7.74 -4.58 -24.52
N ALA A 481 -7.16 -5.71 -24.94
CA ALA A 481 -7.81 -6.65 -25.85
C ALA A 481 -9.04 -7.31 -25.22
N VAL A 482 -9.02 -7.60 -23.91
CA VAL A 482 -10.11 -8.32 -23.23
C VAL A 482 -11.12 -7.41 -22.52
N GLY A 483 -10.74 -6.18 -22.16
CA GLY A 483 -11.58 -5.28 -21.36
C GLY A 483 -11.61 -3.82 -21.81
N GLY A 484 -10.82 -3.44 -22.81
CA GLY A 484 -10.69 -2.06 -23.28
C GLY A 484 -9.69 -1.22 -22.48
N LYS A 485 -9.50 0.03 -22.92
CA LYS A 485 -8.46 0.93 -22.38
C LYS A 485 -8.64 1.21 -20.88
N GLU A 486 -9.84 1.56 -20.44
CA GLU A 486 -10.12 1.90 -19.04
C GLU A 486 -9.83 0.71 -18.11
N TYR A 487 -10.09 -0.51 -18.58
CA TYR A 487 -9.75 -1.72 -17.86
C TYR A 487 -8.22 -1.92 -17.76
N ALA A 488 -7.49 -1.73 -18.86
CA ALA A 488 -6.03 -1.84 -18.86
C ALA A 488 -5.35 -0.85 -17.92
N GLU A 489 -5.83 0.40 -17.88
CA GLU A 489 -5.31 1.44 -16.99
C GLU A 489 -5.55 1.09 -15.51
N LEU A 490 -6.70 0.48 -15.18
CA LEU A 490 -6.98 -0.04 -13.84
C LEU A 490 -6.08 -1.23 -13.48
N CYS A 491 -5.84 -2.16 -14.40
CA CYS A 491 -4.92 -3.29 -14.20
C CYS A 491 -3.48 -2.80 -13.94
N ALA A 492 -3.02 -1.79 -14.68
CA ALA A 492 -1.70 -1.19 -14.48
C ALA A 492 -1.55 -0.59 -13.08
N LEU A 493 -2.56 0.13 -12.59
CA LEU A 493 -2.56 0.69 -11.24
C LEU A 493 -2.53 -0.41 -10.14
N ALA A 494 -3.20 -1.54 -10.38
CA ALA A 494 -3.30 -2.63 -9.41
C ALA A 494 -2.03 -3.49 -9.28
N TYR A 495 -1.21 -3.62 -10.33
CA TYR A 495 -0.14 -4.63 -10.42
C TYR A 495 0.85 -4.58 -9.25
N ARG A 496 1.58 -3.46 -9.06
CA ARG A 496 2.57 -3.35 -7.97
C ARG A 496 1.93 -3.33 -6.61
N GLN A 497 0.73 -2.75 -6.48
CA GLN A 497 0.04 -2.68 -5.20
C GLN A 497 -0.32 -4.07 -4.70
N SER A 498 -0.87 -4.93 -5.57
CA SER A 498 -1.20 -6.30 -5.21
C SER A 498 0.04 -7.08 -4.73
N ILE A 499 1.16 -6.95 -5.45
CA ILE A 499 2.40 -7.66 -5.14
C ILE A 499 3.04 -7.13 -3.85
N ALA A 500 3.16 -5.80 -3.72
CA ALA A 500 3.78 -5.16 -2.56
C ALA A 500 2.97 -5.29 -1.26
N ALA A 501 1.74 -5.80 -1.32
CA ALA A 501 0.97 -6.19 -0.13
C ALA A 501 1.41 -7.55 0.45
N HIS A 502 2.43 -8.21 -0.11
CA HIS A 502 2.93 -9.52 0.33
C HIS A 502 4.42 -9.51 0.64
N LYS A 503 4.86 -10.57 1.32
CA LYS A 503 6.28 -10.89 1.55
C LYS A 503 6.58 -12.33 1.16
N LEU A 504 7.62 -12.54 0.35
CA LEU A 504 8.11 -13.87 -0.03
C LEU A 504 9.16 -14.36 0.97
N VAL A 505 8.88 -15.50 1.58
CA VAL A 505 9.81 -16.23 2.46
C VAL A 505 9.75 -17.73 2.14
N GLU A 506 10.73 -18.48 2.63
CA GLU A 506 10.77 -19.95 2.52
C GLU A 506 10.52 -20.57 3.90
N ALA A 507 9.55 -21.47 3.99
CA ALA A 507 9.25 -22.18 5.23
C ALA A 507 10.36 -23.19 5.59
N PRO A 508 10.48 -23.64 6.85
CA PRO A 508 11.50 -24.62 7.25
C PRO A 508 11.46 -25.96 6.51
N ASN A 509 10.31 -26.32 5.93
CA ASN A 509 10.14 -27.52 5.11
C ASN A 509 10.46 -27.31 3.62
N GLY A 510 10.87 -26.09 3.22
CA GLY A 510 11.18 -25.71 1.84
C GLY A 510 9.99 -25.20 1.03
N ASP A 511 8.79 -25.16 1.61
CA ASP A 511 7.63 -24.59 0.91
C ASP A 511 7.75 -23.08 0.75
N LEU A 512 7.27 -22.56 -0.38
CA LEU A 512 7.11 -21.12 -0.58
C LEU A 512 5.99 -20.60 0.32
N LEU A 513 6.22 -19.45 0.94
CA LEU A 513 5.21 -18.67 1.63
C LEU A 513 5.16 -17.27 1.02
N TRP A 514 3.99 -16.90 0.50
CA TRP A 514 3.72 -15.59 -0.09
C TRP A 514 2.67 -14.90 0.77
N LEU A 515 3.11 -14.29 1.88
CA LEU A 515 2.21 -13.92 2.97
C LEU A 515 1.77 -12.47 2.81
N SER A 516 0.46 -12.25 2.68
CA SER A 516 -0.13 -10.92 2.64
C SER A 516 -0.15 -10.27 4.02
N LYS A 517 -0.07 -8.93 4.04
CA LYS A 517 -0.55 -8.12 5.16
C LYS A 517 -1.92 -7.56 4.81
N GLU A 518 -2.87 -7.64 5.73
CA GLU A 518 -4.16 -6.99 5.62
C GLU A 518 -4.04 -5.46 5.87
N ASN A 519 -3.48 -4.75 4.88
CA ASN A 519 -3.18 -3.31 4.95
C ASN A 519 -4.44 -2.46 5.19
N ASN A 520 -4.34 -1.48 6.08
CA ASN A 520 -5.40 -0.52 6.40
C ASN A 520 -6.71 -1.16 6.90
N SER A 521 -6.62 -2.28 7.62
CA SER A 521 -7.72 -2.99 8.28
C SER A 521 -7.31 -3.37 9.72
N ASN A 522 -7.14 -4.67 10.03
CA ASN A 522 -6.71 -5.18 11.33
C ASN A 522 -5.23 -5.63 11.36
N GLY A 523 -4.55 -5.68 10.19
CA GLY A 523 -3.15 -6.08 10.07
C GLY A 523 -2.91 -7.58 10.22
N CYS A 524 -3.92 -8.42 10.02
CA CYS A 524 -3.77 -9.86 9.96
C CYS A 524 -2.79 -10.28 8.86
N ILE A 525 -2.07 -11.38 9.11
CA ILE A 525 -1.14 -11.97 8.14
C ILE A 525 -1.77 -13.20 7.50
N ASN A 526 -1.66 -13.25 6.17
CA ASN A 526 -2.13 -14.38 5.35
C ASN A 526 -3.63 -14.66 5.51
N THR A 527 -4.41 -13.58 5.54
CA THR A 527 -5.88 -13.60 5.61
C THR A 527 -6.46 -14.28 4.35
N VAL A 528 -7.25 -15.35 4.51
CA VAL A 528 -7.72 -16.21 3.41
C VAL A 528 -8.73 -15.50 2.52
N ASP A 529 -9.62 -14.70 3.08
CA ASP A 529 -10.58 -13.90 2.31
C ASP A 529 -9.94 -12.64 1.67
N LEU A 530 -8.67 -12.37 1.93
CA LEU A 530 -7.82 -11.51 1.08
C LEU A 530 -7.12 -12.28 -0.03
N THR A 531 -6.66 -13.52 0.25
CA THR A 531 -6.06 -14.40 -0.76
C THR A 531 -7.03 -14.63 -1.91
N TYR A 532 -8.30 -14.91 -1.60
CA TYR A 532 -9.34 -15.21 -2.59
C TYR A 532 -9.54 -14.14 -3.68
N PRO A 533 -9.79 -12.85 -3.35
CA PRO A 533 -9.84 -11.79 -4.36
C PRO A 533 -8.49 -11.52 -5.01
N SER A 534 -7.35 -11.79 -4.34
CA SER A 534 -6.02 -11.52 -4.92
C SER A 534 -5.61 -12.54 -6.00
N ALA A 535 -6.17 -13.74 -5.94
CA ALA A 535 -5.76 -14.90 -6.73
C ALA A 535 -5.72 -14.72 -8.26
N PRO A 536 -6.62 -13.96 -8.92
CA PRO A 536 -6.63 -13.90 -10.37
C PRO A 536 -5.31 -13.44 -11.00
N LEU A 537 -4.62 -12.49 -10.36
CA LEU A 537 -3.30 -12.04 -10.80
C LEU A 537 -2.27 -13.19 -10.75
N TYR A 538 -2.19 -13.89 -9.63
CA TYR A 538 -1.18 -14.93 -9.41
C TYR A 538 -1.46 -16.19 -10.24
N LEU A 539 -2.73 -16.56 -10.44
CA LEU A 539 -3.12 -17.65 -11.34
C LEU A 539 -2.74 -17.38 -12.81
N ILE A 540 -2.69 -16.11 -13.24
CA ILE A 540 -2.23 -15.75 -14.59
C ILE A 540 -0.72 -15.86 -14.70
N TYR A 541 0.03 -15.28 -13.76
CA TYR A 541 1.46 -15.06 -13.94
C TYR A 541 2.34 -16.11 -13.25
N ASN A 542 1.98 -16.59 -12.06
CA ASN A 542 2.70 -17.67 -11.38
C ASN A 542 1.85 -18.40 -10.33
N PRO A 543 1.30 -19.60 -10.63
CA PRO A 543 0.47 -20.36 -9.69
C PRO A 543 1.23 -20.86 -8.46
N GLU A 544 2.57 -20.88 -8.45
CA GLU A 544 3.34 -21.19 -7.23
C GLU A 544 3.21 -20.10 -6.16
N LEU A 545 2.98 -18.84 -6.55
CA LEU A 545 2.69 -17.76 -5.59
C LEU A 545 1.28 -17.92 -4.99
N GLU A 546 0.31 -18.40 -5.77
CA GLU A 546 -1.02 -18.75 -5.26
C GLU A 546 -0.93 -19.86 -4.22
N LYS A 547 -0.21 -20.95 -4.54
CA LYS A 547 0.12 -21.99 -3.56
C LYS A 547 0.82 -21.40 -2.33
N GLY A 548 1.73 -20.45 -2.53
CA GLY A 548 2.43 -19.74 -1.47
C GLY A 548 1.52 -18.99 -0.49
N MET A 549 0.38 -18.45 -0.94
CA MET A 549 -0.63 -17.82 -0.07
C MET A 549 -1.44 -18.86 0.71
N MET A 550 -1.56 -20.09 0.18
CA MET A 550 -2.37 -21.17 0.76
C MET A 550 -1.58 -22.11 1.68
N ASN A 551 -0.28 -22.31 1.42
CA ASN A 551 0.58 -23.28 2.10
C ASN A 551 0.58 -23.12 3.62
N GLY A 552 0.59 -21.87 4.11
CA GLY A 552 0.58 -21.61 5.55
C GLY A 552 -0.71 -22.06 6.24
N ILE A 553 -1.86 -21.93 5.58
CA ILE A 553 -3.19 -22.31 6.09
C ILE A 553 -3.35 -23.84 6.09
N PHE A 554 -2.89 -24.50 5.03
CA PHE A 554 -2.80 -25.96 4.98
C PHE A 554 -1.91 -26.48 6.12
N HIS A 555 -0.69 -25.97 6.24
CA HIS A 555 0.22 -26.36 7.31
C HIS A 555 -0.37 -26.12 8.71
N TYR A 556 -1.06 -25.00 8.94
CA TYR A 556 -1.68 -24.70 10.23
C TYR A 556 -2.73 -25.76 10.63
N SER A 557 -3.52 -26.22 9.66
CA SER A 557 -4.53 -27.27 9.86
C SER A 557 -3.93 -28.66 9.96
N GLU A 558 -3.03 -29.03 9.04
CA GLU A 558 -2.42 -30.36 8.94
C GLU A 558 -1.45 -30.66 10.09
N SER A 559 -0.83 -29.62 10.66
CA SER A 559 0.01 -29.76 11.86
C SER A 559 -0.79 -29.99 13.16
N GLY A 560 -2.13 -29.90 13.11
CA GLY A 560 -3.02 -30.01 14.27
C GLY A 560 -2.98 -28.79 15.21
N LYS A 561 -2.31 -27.70 14.81
CA LYS A 561 -2.30 -26.43 15.55
C LYS A 561 -3.62 -25.69 15.39
N TRP A 562 -4.30 -25.87 14.27
CA TRP A 562 -5.70 -25.51 14.07
C TRP A 562 -6.56 -26.77 14.10
N THR A 563 -7.49 -26.85 15.04
CA THR A 563 -8.25 -28.08 15.34
C THR A 563 -9.72 -28.02 14.90
N LYS A 564 -10.15 -26.93 14.26
CA LYS A 564 -11.53 -26.76 13.80
C LYS A 564 -11.74 -27.44 12.43
N PRO A 565 -12.96 -27.89 12.11
CA PRO A 565 -13.25 -28.65 10.89
C PRO A 565 -13.39 -27.78 9.62
N PHE A 566 -12.83 -26.58 9.62
CA PHE A 566 -12.92 -25.59 8.53
C PHE A 566 -11.61 -24.81 8.46
N ALA A 567 -11.35 -24.13 7.35
CA ALA A 567 -10.11 -23.36 7.19
C ALA A 567 -10.02 -22.20 8.20
N ALA A 568 -8.81 -21.90 8.68
CA ALA A 568 -8.56 -20.73 9.52
C ALA A 568 -8.66 -19.44 8.71
N HIS A 569 -9.03 -18.33 9.36
CA HIS A 569 -9.11 -17.00 8.74
C HIS A 569 -7.72 -16.45 8.39
N ASP A 570 -6.79 -16.50 9.33
CA ASP A 570 -5.46 -15.92 9.21
C ASP A 570 -4.41 -16.77 9.95
N LEU A 571 -3.14 -16.33 9.87
CA LEU A 571 -2.03 -16.95 10.59
C LEU A 571 -1.50 -16.10 11.74
N GLY A 572 -2.12 -14.97 12.07
CA GLY A 572 -1.70 -14.07 13.15
C GLY A 572 -1.76 -12.60 12.76
N THR A 573 -0.87 -11.80 13.34
CA THR A 573 -0.77 -10.36 13.05
C THR A 573 0.57 -10.08 12.39
N TYR A 574 0.58 -9.45 11.22
CA TYR A 574 1.80 -9.21 10.45
C TYR A 574 2.83 -8.40 11.28
N PRO A 575 4.10 -8.86 11.39
CA PRO A 575 4.77 -9.92 10.61
C PRO A 575 4.86 -11.28 11.35
N LEU A 576 4.05 -11.50 12.38
CA LEU A 576 4.05 -12.69 13.23
C LEU A 576 2.94 -13.67 12.81
N ALA A 577 3.30 -14.67 12.02
CA ALA A 577 2.44 -15.79 11.63
C ALA A 577 2.49 -16.92 12.68
N ASN A 578 1.88 -16.71 13.84
CA ASN A 578 1.94 -17.60 15.01
C ASN A 578 0.60 -18.28 15.40
N GLY A 579 -0.46 -18.09 14.62
CA GLY A 579 -1.80 -18.65 14.83
C GLY A 579 -2.89 -17.58 14.75
N GLN A 580 -4.13 -18.00 14.48
CA GLN A 580 -5.26 -17.09 14.21
C GLN A 580 -5.46 -16.07 15.35
N VAL A 581 -5.63 -14.80 14.99
CA VAL A 581 -5.93 -13.71 15.95
C VAL A 581 -7.29 -13.06 15.72
N TYR A 582 -7.91 -13.29 14.57
CA TYR A 582 -9.23 -12.72 14.31
C TYR A 582 -10.27 -13.23 15.31
N GLY A 583 -11.06 -12.30 15.86
CA GLY A 583 -11.94 -12.54 17.02
C GLY A 583 -13.17 -13.39 16.74
N GLY A 584 -13.44 -13.73 15.48
CA GLY A 584 -14.53 -14.61 15.04
C GLY A 584 -14.04 -15.66 14.04
N ASP A 585 -14.87 -16.67 13.75
CA ASP A 585 -14.60 -17.62 12.67
C ASP A 585 -15.45 -17.27 11.43
N MET A 586 -14.90 -17.52 10.25
CA MET A 586 -15.62 -17.43 8.96
C MET A 586 -15.65 -18.80 8.25
N PRO A 587 -16.23 -19.85 8.86
CA PRO A 587 -15.98 -21.22 8.47
C PRO A 587 -16.45 -21.58 7.06
N VAL A 588 -17.57 -21.02 6.59
CA VAL A 588 -18.06 -21.25 5.22
C VAL A 588 -17.25 -20.45 4.20
N GLU A 589 -16.91 -19.21 4.54
CA GLU A 589 -16.14 -18.29 3.71
C GLU A 589 -14.76 -18.89 3.40
N GLU A 590 -13.97 -19.21 4.44
CA GLU A 590 -12.58 -19.65 4.25
C GLU A 590 -12.47 -21.04 3.66
N SER A 591 -13.35 -21.96 4.06
CA SER A 591 -13.36 -23.31 3.48
C SER A 591 -13.72 -23.25 1.99
N GLY A 592 -14.70 -22.41 1.64
CA GLY A 592 -15.08 -22.17 0.25
C GLY A 592 -13.97 -21.54 -0.57
N ASN A 593 -13.31 -20.51 -0.01
CA ASN A 593 -12.14 -19.85 -0.61
C ASN A 593 -11.06 -20.88 -0.94
N MET A 594 -10.60 -21.65 0.05
CA MET A 594 -9.51 -22.61 -0.13
C MET A 594 -9.85 -23.72 -1.15
N LEU A 595 -11.08 -24.23 -1.14
CA LEU A 595 -11.50 -25.27 -2.08
C LEU A 595 -11.58 -24.77 -3.53
N ILE A 596 -12.15 -23.58 -3.74
CA ILE A 596 -12.25 -22.97 -5.07
C ILE A 596 -10.86 -22.65 -5.61
N LEU A 597 -9.99 -22.05 -4.80
CA LEU A 597 -8.63 -21.69 -5.22
C LEU A 597 -7.78 -22.94 -5.51
N THR A 598 -7.93 -24.01 -4.74
CA THR A 598 -7.26 -25.29 -5.04
C THR A 598 -7.70 -25.83 -6.41
N ALA A 599 -8.99 -25.75 -6.75
CA ALA A 599 -9.49 -26.13 -8.07
C ALA A 599 -9.05 -25.17 -9.17
N ALA A 600 -8.91 -23.87 -8.87
CA ALA A 600 -8.40 -22.89 -9.81
C ALA A 600 -6.92 -23.11 -10.16
N ILE A 601 -6.08 -23.43 -9.16
CA ILE A 601 -4.71 -23.90 -9.38
C ILE A 601 -4.73 -25.13 -10.30
N ALA A 602 -5.55 -26.14 -9.97
CA ALA A 602 -5.62 -27.36 -10.77
C ALA A 602 -6.05 -27.10 -12.22
N ALA A 603 -6.97 -26.16 -12.44
CA ALA A 603 -7.41 -25.76 -13.77
C ALA A 603 -6.31 -25.07 -14.57
N VAL A 604 -5.49 -24.22 -13.93
CA VAL A 604 -4.35 -23.55 -14.57
C VAL A 604 -3.21 -24.54 -14.88
N GLU A 605 -2.95 -25.49 -13.97
CA GLU A 605 -1.85 -26.45 -14.10
C GLU A 605 -2.21 -27.70 -14.92
N GLY A 606 -3.51 -27.93 -15.16
CA GLY A 606 -4.02 -29.10 -15.88
C GLY A 606 -3.93 -30.42 -15.09
N ASN A 607 -3.62 -30.38 -13.80
CA ASN A 607 -3.52 -31.55 -12.91
C ASN A 607 -3.95 -31.17 -11.48
N ALA A 608 -4.22 -32.16 -10.63
CA ALA A 608 -4.68 -31.94 -9.25
C ALA A 608 -3.62 -32.38 -8.21
N ASP A 609 -2.33 -32.35 -8.55
CA ASP A 609 -1.26 -32.85 -7.69
C ASP A 609 -1.13 -32.03 -6.39
N TYR A 610 -1.36 -30.71 -6.46
CA TYR A 610 -1.40 -29.87 -5.26
C TYR A 610 -2.55 -30.29 -4.32
N ALA A 611 -3.75 -30.52 -4.85
CA ALA A 611 -4.89 -31.00 -4.08
C ALA A 611 -4.63 -32.39 -3.46
N ALA A 612 -3.91 -33.27 -4.16
CA ALA A 612 -3.58 -34.61 -3.66
C ALA A 612 -2.74 -34.56 -2.38
N LYS A 613 -1.86 -33.57 -2.22
CA LYS A 613 -1.04 -33.38 -1.01
C LYS A 613 -1.90 -33.04 0.22
N HIS A 614 -2.98 -32.30 0.00
CA HIS A 614 -3.85 -31.75 1.05
C HIS A 614 -5.21 -32.46 1.14
N TRP A 615 -5.32 -33.67 0.60
CA TRP A 615 -6.61 -34.31 0.34
C TRP A 615 -7.47 -34.51 1.60
N GLU A 616 -6.86 -34.89 2.72
CA GLU A 616 -7.59 -35.17 3.98
C GLU A 616 -8.23 -33.91 4.56
N VAL A 617 -7.50 -32.80 4.60
CA VAL A 617 -8.01 -31.53 5.13
C VAL A 617 -9.05 -30.92 4.17
N LEU A 618 -8.82 -31.00 2.86
CA LEU A 618 -9.81 -30.60 1.84
C LEU A 618 -11.12 -31.39 1.98
N THR A 619 -11.04 -32.69 2.30
CA THR A 619 -12.22 -33.53 2.55
C THR A 619 -12.99 -33.01 3.77
N THR A 620 -12.29 -32.72 4.86
CA THR A 620 -12.89 -32.22 6.11
C THR A 620 -13.63 -30.90 5.88
N TRP A 621 -12.99 -29.95 5.19
CA TRP A 621 -13.59 -28.67 4.84
C TRP A 621 -14.80 -28.83 3.90
N THR A 622 -14.72 -29.76 2.95
CA THR A 622 -15.83 -30.05 2.03
C THR A 622 -17.03 -30.64 2.77
N ASP A 623 -16.81 -31.58 3.68
CA ASP A 623 -17.86 -32.17 4.51
C ASP A 623 -18.55 -31.11 5.37
N TYR A 624 -17.79 -30.17 5.94
CA TYR A 624 -18.35 -29.02 6.65
C TYR A 624 -19.25 -28.17 5.75
N LEU A 625 -18.83 -27.86 4.53
CA LEU A 625 -19.65 -27.10 3.57
C LEU A 625 -20.90 -27.85 3.12
N VAL A 626 -20.84 -29.19 2.99
CA VAL A 626 -22.03 -30.00 2.69
C VAL A 626 -23.05 -29.90 3.83
N GLU A 627 -22.61 -29.90 5.08
CA GLU A 627 -23.50 -29.83 6.24
C GLU A 627 -24.05 -28.42 6.50
N LYS A 628 -23.21 -27.39 6.34
CA LYS A 628 -23.48 -26.02 6.84
C LYS A 628 -23.52 -24.94 5.76
N GLY A 629 -23.23 -25.28 4.52
CA GLY A 629 -23.00 -24.30 3.46
C GLY A 629 -24.24 -23.78 2.74
N LEU A 630 -25.32 -24.58 2.64
CA LEU A 630 -26.50 -24.19 1.83
C LEU A 630 -27.25 -23.00 2.43
N ASP A 631 -27.53 -23.05 3.73
CA ASP A 631 -28.18 -21.96 4.46
C ASP A 631 -27.31 -21.54 5.64
N PRO A 632 -26.32 -20.65 5.40
CA PRO A 632 -25.33 -20.31 6.42
C PRO A 632 -25.98 -19.72 7.67
N GLU A 633 -25.63 -20.26 8.83
CA GLU A 633 -25.99 -19.65 10.13
C GLU A 633 -25.32 -18.26 10.28
N ASN A 634 -25.58 -17.57 11.40
CA ASN A 634 -25.02 -16.24 11.64
C ASN A 634 -23.49 -16.29 11.80
N GLN A 635 -22.77 -15.97 10.73
CA GLN A 635 -21.31 -15.87 10.67
C GLN A 635 -20.88 -14.62 9.89
N LEU A 636 -19.59 -14.29 9.94
CA LEU A 636 -19.01 -13.29 9.05
C LEU A 636 -18.72 -13.90 7.67
N CYS A 637 -18.73 -13.04 6.67
CA CYS A 637 -18.11 -13.28 5.36
C CYS A 637 -17.09 -12.16 5.11
N THR A 638 -16.36 -12.22 4.00
CA THR A 638 -15.37 -11.21 3.62
C THR A 638 -15.88 -9.76 3.58
N ASP A 639 -17.19 -9.57 3.40
CA ASP A 639 -17.85 -8.26 3.54
C ASP A 639 -18.21 -7.93 5.01
N ASP A 640 -17.35 -8.30 5.95
CA ASP A 640 -17.53 -8.17 7.40
C ASP A 640 -17.77 -6.73 7.86
N PHE A 641 -17.18 -5.77 7.14
CA PHE A 641 -17.39 -4.33 7.29
C PHE A 641 -18.84 -3.91 7.09
N ALA A 642 -19.66 -4.73 6.41
CA ALA A 642 -21.10 -4.51 6.26
C ALA A 642 -21.93 -5.21 7.36
N GLY A 643 -21.30 -5.94 8.28
CA GLY A 643 -21.89 -6.61 9.44
C GLY A 643 -22.27 -8.09 9.22
N HIS A 644 -22.56 -8.79 10.33
CA HIS A 644 -23.00 -10.19 10.33
C HIS A 644 -24.43 -10.36 9.79
N PHE A 645 -24.66 -11.34 8.92
CA PHE A 645 -26.01 -11.79 8.55
C PHE A 645 -26.05 -13.29 8.29
N ALA A 646 -26.99 -13.97 8.94
CA ALA A 646 -27.39 -15.33 8.57
C ALA A 646 -28.08 -15.35 7.20
N HIS A 647 -28.20 -16.54 6.61
CA HIS A 647 -28.94 -16.79 5.38
C HIS A 647 -28.39 -16.05 4.14
N ASN A 648 -27.10 -15.70 4.15
CA ASN A 648 -26.45 -14.99 3.05
C ASN A 648 -26.40 -15.84 1.78
N THR A 649 -27.07 -15.37 0.73
CA THR A 649 -27.23 -16.10 -0.53
C THR A 649 -25.92 -16.17 -1.33
N ASN A 650 -25.10 -15.11 -1.33
CA ASN A 650 -23.84 -15.10 -2.08
C ASN A 650 -22.76 -15.97 -1.39
N LEU A 651 -22.75 -16.00 -0.06
CA LEU A 651 -21.92 -16.93 0.72
C LEU A 651 -22.32 -18.40 0.46
N SER A 652 -23.63 -18.67 0.33
CA SER A 652 -24.11 -20.00 -0.03
C SER A 652 -23.62 -20.44 -1.43
N ILE A 653 -23.60 -19.54 -2.42
CA ILE A 653 -23.00 -19.82 -3.74
C ILE A 653 -21.53 -20.25 -3.58
N LYS A 654 -20.75 -19.54 -2.76
CA LYS A 654 -19.36 -19.90 -2.49
C LYS A 654 -19.23 -21.31 -1.90
N ALA A 655 -20.07 -21.65 -0.93
CA ALA A 655 -20.08 -22.99 -0.34
C ALA A 655 -20.37 -24.08 -1.39
N ILE A 656 -21.39 -23.86 -2.22
CA ILE A 656 -21.81 -24.77 -3.28
C ILE A 656 -20.69 -24.98 -4.30
N LEU A 657 -20.02 -23.89 -4.70
CA LEU A 657 -18.89 -23.94 -5.62
C LEU A 657 -17.64 -24.56 -4.99
N GLY A 658 -17.44 -24.43 -3.67
CA GLY A 658 -16.41 -25.17 -2.93
C GLY A 658 -16.64 -26.69 -2.99
N VAL A 659 -17.89 -27.14 -2.75
CA VAL A 659 -18.26 -28.56 -2.87
C VAL A 659 -18.08 -29.08 -4.30
N ALA A 660 -18.50 -28.30 -5.30
CA ALA A 660 -18.31 -28.64 -6.70
C ALA A 660 -16.82 -28.70 -7.10
N SER A 661 -16.02 -27.78 -6.59
CA SER A 661 -14.57 -27.73 -6.80
C SER A 661 -13.88 -28.98 -6.28
N TYR A 662 -14.26 -29.47 -5.09
CA TYR A 662 -13.77 -30.75 -4.58
C TYR A 662 -14.18 -31.93 -5.48
N GLY A 663 -15.42 -31.93 -5.98
CA GLY A 663 -15.89 -32.91 -6.97
C GLY A 663 -15.04 -32.92 -8.25
N ARG A 664 -14.70 -31.74 -8.77
CA ARG A 664 -13.80 -31.57 -9.93
C ARG A 664 -12.39 -32.09 -9.63
N LEU A 665 -11.82 -31.76 -8.47
CA LEU A 665 -10.50 -32.24 -8.06
C LEU A 665 -10.48 -33.77 -7.93
N ALA A 666 -11.53 -34.37 -7.37
CA ALA A 666 -11.70 -35.82 -7.30
C ALA A 666 -11.72 -36.45 -8.70
N GLU A 667 -12.43 -35.85 -9.66
CA GLU A 667 -12.47 -36.30 -11.04
C GLU A 667 -11.06 -36.31 -11.68
N MET A 668 -10.32 -35.21 -11.52
CA MET A 668 -8.95 -35.07 -12.04
C MET A 668 -7.98 -36.10 -11.42
N LEU A 669 -8.20 -36.49 -10.16
CA LEU A 669 -7.44 -37.54 -9.47
C LEU A 669 -7.94 -38.97 -9.76
N GLY A 670 -8.95 -39.13 -10.61
CA GLY A 670 -9.54 -40.43 -10.95
C GLY A 670 -10.41 -41.05 -9.84
N LYS A 671 -10.77 -40.29 -8.80
CA LYS A 671 -11.63 -40.70 -7.69
C LYS A 671 -13.12 -40.58 -8.09
N LYS A 672 -13.55 -41.38 -9.06
CA LYS A 672 -14.87 -41.26 -9.73
C LYS A 672 -16.07 -41.22 -8.78
N ASP A 673 -16.15 -42.14 -7.82
CA ASP A 673 -17.28 -42.22 -6.88
C ASP A 673 -17.36 -40.96 -5.99
N VAL A 674 -16.20 -40.42 -5.60
CA VAL A 674 -16.12 -39.18 -4.83
C VAL A 674 -16.57 -38.00 -5.69
N ALA A 675 -16.07 -37.92 -6.92
CA ALA A 675 -16.45 -36.88 -7.87
C ALA A 675 -17.97 -36.85 -8.11
N GLU A 676 -18.57 -38.00 -8.40
CA GLU A 676 -20.02 -38.13 -8.64
C GLU A 676 -20.83 -37.72 -7.40
N SER A 677 -20.43 -38.19 -6.21
CA SER A 677 -21.11 -37.88 -4.95
C SER A 677 -21.15 -36.39 -4.65
N TYR A 678 -20.00 -35.71 -4.62
CA TYR A 678 -19.92 -34.30 -4.26
C TYR A 678 -20.46 -33.38 -5.36
N THR A 679 -20.27 -33.72 -6.64
CA THR A 679 -20.89 -32.96 -7.75
C THR A 679 -22.41 -33.05 -7.69
N THR A 680 -22.98 -34.21 -7.37
CA THR A 680 -24.43 -34.39 -7.20
C THR A 680 -24.96 -33.56 -6.03
N LYS A 681 -24.28 -33.58 -4.88
CA LYS A 681 -24.63 -32.74 -3.72
C LYS A 681 -24.62 -31.26 -4.09
N ALA A 682 -23.58 -30.77 -4.76
CA ALA A 682 -23.49 -29.38 -5.20
C ALA A 682 -24.66 -28.99 -6.12
N ARG A 683 -25.04 -29.85 -7.08
CA ARG A 683 -26.21 -29.61 -7.95
C ARG A 683 -27.53 -29.56 -7.18
N GLN A 684 -27.71 -30.43 -6.19
CA GLN A 684 -28.90 -30.42 -5.33
C GLN A 684 -28.97 -29.14 -4.50
N MET A 685 -27.85 -28.72 -3.92
CA MET A 685 -27.75 -27.45 -3.19
C MET A 685 -28.02 -26.25 -4.10
N ALA A 686 -27.50 -26.23 -5.33
CA ALA A 686 -27.74 -25.14 -6.28
C ALA A 686 -29.21 -25.02 -6.71
N ALA A 687 -29.89 -26.14 -6.97
CA ALA A 687 -31.31 -26.14 -7.31
C ALA A 687 -32.17 -25.62 -6.13
N GLU A 688 -31.81 -26.00 -4.91
CA GLU A 688 -32.50 -25.52 -3.71
C GLU A 688 -32.19 -24.05 -3.43
N TRP A 689 -30.94 -23.61 -3.65
CA TRP A 689 -30.54 -22.21 -3.57
C TRP A 689 -31.38 -21.34 -4.51
N GLU A 690 -31.54 -21.76 -5.76
CA GLU A 690 -32.33 -21.02 -6.75
C GLU A 690 -33.79 -20.89 -6.28
N ARG A 691 -34.38 -21.98 -5.76
CA ARG A 691 -35.74 -21.98 -5.22
C ARG A 691 -35.90 -21.02 -4.03
N MET A 692 -34.91 -20.95 -3.15
CA MET A 692 -34.96 -20.15 -1.92
C MET A 692 -34.66 -18.66 -2.17
N ALA A 693 -33.70 -18.36 -3.04
CA ALA A 693 -33.21 -17.00 -3.27
C ALA A 693 -34.00 -16.23 -4.34
N ASN A 694 -34.75 -16.91 -5.22
CA ASN A 694 -35.49 -16.27 -6.31
C ASN A 694 -36.55 -15.28 -5.79
N ASP A 695 -36.45 -14.03 -6.25
CA ASP A 695 -37.40 -12.95 -5.96
C ASP A 695 -38.22 -12.48 -7.17
N GLY A 696 -38.09 -13.19 -8.30
CA GLY A 696 -38.85 -12.99 -9.54
C GLY A 696 -38.00 -12.39 -10.65
N ASP A 697 -37.48 -11.18 -10.44
CA ASP A 697 -36.66 -10.43 -11.40
C ASP A 697 -35.18 -10.30 -10.97
N HIS A 698 -34.84 -10.83 -9.79
CA HIS A 698 -33.49 -10.93 -9.22
C HIS A 698 -33.47 -11.97 -8.07
N TYR A 699 -32.31 -12.18 -7.46
CA TYR A 699 -32.10 -13.04 -6.30
C TYR A 699 -31.74 -12.24 -5.05
N ARG A 700 -32.32 -12.66 -3.91
CA ARG A 700 -32.31 -11.93 -2.64
C ARG A 700 -30.91 -11.72 -2.05
N LEU A 701 -30.70 -10.72 -1.20
CA LEU A 701 -29.48 -10.60 -0.38
C LEU A 701 -29.38 -11.77 0.61
N THR A 702 -30.43 -11.97 1.42
CA THR A 702 -30.59 -13.12 2.31
C THR A 702 -31.87 -13.88 1.98
N PHE A 703 -31.90 -15.21 2.17
CA PHE A 703 -33.05 -16.04 1.77
C PHE A 703 -34.39 -15.58 2.39
N ASP A 704 -34.33 -15.01 3.59
CA ASP A 704 -35.45 -14.58 4.42
C ASP A 704 -35.89 -13.12 4.19
N LYS A 705 -35.23 -12.35 3.31
CA LYS A 705 -35.53 -10.93 3.06
C LYS A 705 -35.94 -10.64 1.61
N PRO A 706 -37.24 -10.74 1.27
CA PRO A 706 -37.72 -10.37 -0.06
C PRO A 706 -37.54 -8.87 -0.34
N GLY A 707 -37.37 -8.51 -1.61
CA GLY A 707 -37.15 -7.15 -2.11
C GLY A 707 -35.72 -6.63 -1.93
N THR A 708 -34.79 -7.46 -1.48
CA THR A 708 -33.37 -7.12 -1.29
C THR A 708 -32.52 -7.74 -2.38
N TRP A 709 -31.33 -7.22 -2.66
CA TRP A 709 -30.43 -7.76 -3.67
C TRP A 709 -28.98 -7.59 -3.25
N SER A 710 -28.07 -8.38 -3.83
CA SER A 710 -26.62 -8.21 -3.71
C SER A 710 -25.92 -8.72 -4.97
N GLN A 711 -24.71 -8.22 -5.22
CA GLN A 711 -23.85 -8.80 -6.27
C GLN A 711 -23.59 -10.29 -5.99
N LYS A 712 -23.90 -11.17 -6.95
CA LYS A 712 -23.61 -12.61 -6.87
C LYS A 712 -22.23 -12.93 -7.45
N TYR A 713 -21.22 -12.17 -7.04
CA TYR A 713 -19.88 -12.22 -7.66
C TYR A 713 -19.22 -13.60 -7.59
N ASN A 714 -19.58 -14.46 -6.63
CA ASN A 714 -19.01 -15.81 -6.53
C ASN A 714 -19.40 -16.72 -7.71
N LEU A 715 -20.51 -16.46 -8.40
CA LEU A 715 -20.93 -17.22 -9.60
C LEU A 715 -19.88 -17.20 -10.72
N VAL A 716 -18.97 -16.21 -10.72
CA VAL A 716 -17.87 -16.12 -11.69
C VAL A 716 -17.05 -17.40 -11.74
N TRP A 717 -16.87 -18.10 -10.63
CA TRP A 717 -16.08 -19.35 -10.58
C TRP A 717 -16.80 -20.55 -11.20
N ASP A 718 -18.13 -20.58 -11.21
CA ASP A 718 -18.88 -21.61 -11.94
C ASP A 718 -18.58 -21.54 -13.45
N LYS A 719 -18.56 -20.31 -13.97
CA LYS A 719 -18.22 -19.98 -15.36
C LYS A 719 -16.76 -20.30 -15.68
N LEU A 720 -15.82 -19.74 -14.90
CA LEU A 720 -14.38 -19.84 -15.18
C LEU A 720 -13.86 -21.28 -15.12
N LEU A 721 -14.33 -22.06 -14.15
CA LEU A 721 -13.91 -23.45 -13.96
C LEU A 721 -14.77 -24.43 -14.79
N GLY A 722 -15.80 -23.93 -15.48
CA GLY A 722 -16.74 -24.75 -16.25
C GLY A 722 -17.35 -25.87 -15.41
N LEU A 723 -17.77 -25.56 -14.18
CA LEU A 723 -18.36 -26.54 -13.26
C LEU A 723 -19.82 -26.86 -13.66
N ASN A 724 -20.50 -25.88 -14.27
CA ASN A 724 -21.88 -25.97 -14.74
C ASN A 724 -22.83 -26.43 -13.63
N ILE A 725 -22.73 -25.82 -12.45
CA ILE A 725 -23.52 -26.18 -11.26
C ILE A 725 -24.78 -25.33 -11.18
N PHE A 726 -24.68 -24.05 -11.54
CA PHE A 726 -25.80 -23.11 -11.58
C PHE A 726 -26.35 -22.99 -13.01
N ASP A 727 -27.66 -22.75 -13.17
CA ASP A 727 -28.26 -22.44 -14.48
C ASP A 727 -27.74 -21.07 -14.96
N THR A 728 -27.31 -20.96 -16.22
CA THR A 728 -26.79 -19.71 -16.78
C THR A 728 -27.82 -18.58 -16.74
N LYS A 729 -29.12 -18.93 -16.71
CA LYS A 729 -30.23 -17.97 -16.56
C LYS A 729 -30.11 -17.11 -15.30
N ILE A 730 -29.45 -17.59 -14.24
CA ILE A 730 -29.25 -16.81 -13.02
C ILE A 730 -28.43 -15.57 -13.33
N ALA A 731 -27.27 -15.73 -13.99
CA ALA A 731 -26.43 -14.60 -14.39
C ALA A 731 -27.10 -13.75 -15.49
N GLU A 732 -27.80 -14.38 -16.43
CA GLU A 732 -28.57 -13.68 -17.49
C GLU A 732 -29.69 -12.79 -16.92
N MET A 733 -30.22 -13.12 -15.72
CA MET A 733 -31.20 -12.31 -14.99
C MET A 733 -30.54 -11.20 -14.15
N GLU A 734 -29.49 -11.54 -13.41
CA GLU A 734 -28.82 -10.63 -12.47
C GLU A 734 -28.08 -9.48 -13.17
N ILE A 735 -27.38 -9.73 -14.29
CA ILE A 735 -26.56 -8.71 -14.96
C ILE A 735 -27.41 -7.51 -15.43
N PRO A 736 -28.52 -7.68 -16.18
CA PRO A 736 -29.40 -6.58 -16.52
C PRO A 736 -29.99 -5.88 -15.29
N TYR A 737 -30.33 -6.64 -14.24
CA TYR A 737 -30.85 -6.07 -12.99
C TYR A 737 -29.83 -5.13 -12.34
N TYR A 738 -28.56 -5.54 -12.22
CA TYR A 738 -27.49 -4.71 -11.66
C TYR A 738 -27.27 -3.41 -12.41
N LEU A 739 -27.36 -3.42 -13.74
CA LEU A 739 -27.22 -2.20 -14.54
C LEU A 739 -28.30 -1.15 -14.19
N THR A 740 -29.48 -1.58 -13.72
CA THR A 740 -30.52 -0.64 -13.21
C THR A 740 -30.18 0.00 -11.86
N LYS A 741 -29.18 -0.53 -11.15
CA LYS A 741 -28.74 -0.09 -9.81
C LYS A 741 -27.42 0.68 -9.82
N GLN A 742 -26.80 0.81 -10.99
CA GLN A 742 -25.49 1.41 -11.14
C GLN A 742 -25.51 2.91 -10.84
N ASN A 743 -24.56 3.36 -10.01
CA ASN A 743 -24.32 4.76 -9.73
C ASN A 743 -23.16 5.31 -10.57
N ILE A 744 -22.90 6.62 -10.45
CA ILE A 744 -21.89 7.35 -11.25
C ILE A 744 -20.47 6.80 -11.12
N TYR A 745 -20.12 6.18 -9.99
CA TYR A 745 -18.80 5.62 -9.69
C TYR A 745 -18.79 4.08 -9.54
N GLY A 746 -19.89 3.39 -9.87
CA GLY A 746 -19.94 1.93 -9.88
C GLY A 746 -21.25 1.34 -9.37
N LEU A 747 -21.27 0.01 -9.28
CA LEU A 747 -22.37 -0.77 -8.74
C LEU A 747 -22.22 -0.92 -7.21
N PRO A 748 -23.21 -0.53 -6.39
CA PRO A 748 -23.21 -0.83 -4.95
C PRO A 748 -23.06 -2.32 -4.67
N LEU A 749 -22.49 -2.68 -3.52
CA LEU A 749 -22.34 -4.10 -3.13
C LEU A 749 -23.70 -4.81 -3.09
N ASP A 750 -24.69 -4.12 -2.51
CA ASP A 750 -26.04 -4.63 -2.29
C ASP A 750 -27.02 -3.49 -1.97
N SER A 751 -28.26 -3.85 -1.65
CA SER A 751 -29.35 -2.92 -1.33
C SER A 751 -29.23 -2.10 -0.03
N ARG A 752 -28.23 -2.35 0.84
CA ARG A 752 -28.14 -1.72 2.18
C ARG A 752 -27.51 -0.34 2.15
N GLU A 753 -26.50 -0.14 1.31
CA GLU A 753 -25.62 1.03 1.33
C GLU A 753 -25.17 1.42 -0.09
N THR A 754 -24.63 2.64 -0.26
CA THR A 754 -24.15 3.12 -1.56
C THR A 754 -22.67 2.83 -1.82
N TYR A 755 -21.98 2.15 -0.91
CA TYR A 755 -20.59 1.75 -1.09
C TYR A 755 -20.46 0.37 -1.76
N THR A 756 -19.25 0.05 -2.18
CA THR A 756 -18.93 -1.21 -2.86
C THR A 756 -17.51 -1.66 -2.59
N LYS A 757 -17.26 -2.92 -2.95
CA LYS A 757 -15.93 -3.50 -3.08
C LYS A 757 -15.57 -3.56 -4.55
N THR A 758 -14.49 -2.89 -4.95
CA THR A 758 -14.22 -2.65 -6.38
C THR A 758 -13.80 -3.91 -7.14
N ASP A 759 -13.14 -4.85 -6.45
CA ASP A 759 -12.82 -6.18 -6.94
C ASP A 759 -14.10 -7.02 -7.21
N TRP A 760 -15.14 -6.87 -6.40
CA TRP A 760 -16.44 -7.53 -6.64
C TRP A 760 -17.16 -6.99 -7.88
N ILE A 761 -17.02 -5.70 -8.19
CA ILE A 761 -17.50 -5.16 -9.48
C ILE A 761 -16.80 -5.86 -10.64
N MET A 762 -15.48 -6.06 -10.57
CA MET A 762 -14.71 -6.72 -11.63
C MET A 762 -15.18 -8.17 -11.86
N TRP A 763 -15.47 -8.88 -10.77
CA TRP A 763 -15.94 -10.26 -10.83
C TRP A 763 -17.37 -10.34 -11.37
N THR A 764 -18.26 -9.47 -10.89
CA THR A 764 -19.63 -9.30 -11.42
C THR A 764 -19.61 -8.97 -12.90
N ALA A 765 -18.81 -7.99 -13.31
CA ALA A 765 -18.69 -7.58 -14.70
C ALA A 765 -18.20 -8.73 -15.60
N THR A 766 -17.30 -9.59 -15.11
CA THR A 766 -16.78 -10.74 -15.88
C THR A 766 -17.88 -11.76 -16.25
N MET A 767 -19.01 -11.76 -15.54
CA MET A 767 -20.17 -12.58 -15.90
C MET A 767 -21.00 -12.00 -17.05
N ALA A 768 -20.74 -10.76 -17.48
CA ALA A 768 -21.44 -10.13 -18.59
C ALA A 768 -21.34 -10.96 -19.90
N PRO A 769 -22.39 -10.93 -20.75
CA PRO A 769 -22.47 -11.74 -21.96
C PRO A 769 -21.51 -11.26 -23.06
N ASP A 770 -21.09 -9.99 -23.04
CA ASP A 770 -20.24 -9.39 -24.04
C ASP A 770 -19.37 -8.25 -23.47
N LEU A 771 -18.41 -7.80 -24.28
CA LEU A 771 -17.49 -6.74 -23.91
C LEU A 771 -18.17 -5.39 -23.68
N ALA A 772 -19.25 -5.08 -24.42
CA ALA A 772 -19.94 -3.80 -24.26
C ALA A 772 -20.59 -3.72 -22.88
N THR A 773 -21.29 -4.78 -22.49
CA THR A 773 -21.94 -4.93 -21.17
C THR A 773 -20.91 -4.98 -20.04
N PHE A 774 -19.78 -5.67 -20.21
CA PHE A 774 -18.66 -5.64 -19.26
C PHE A 774 -18.21 -4.20 -19.00
N ARG A 775 -18.01 -3.41 -20.08
CA ARG A 775 -17.53 -2.03 -19.98
C ARG A 775 -18.51 -1.08 -19.32
N GLU A 776 -19.81 -1.36 -19.33
CA GLU A 776 -20.79 -0.57 -18.58
C GLU A 776 -20.52 -0.57 -17.08
N PHE A 777 -19.89 -1.62 -16.53
CA PHE A 777 -19.45 -1.66 -15.13
C PHE A 777 -18.07 -1.05 -14.90
N ILE A 778 -17.17 -1.19 -15.89
CA ILE A 778 -15.76 -0.77 -15.73
C ILE A 778 -15.60 0.75 -15.84
N VAL A 779 -16.32 1.40 -16.76
CA VAL A 779 -16.17 2.84 -16.99
C VAL A 779 -16.48 3.66 -15.73
N PRO A 780 -17.56 3.39 -14.97
CA PRO A 780 -17.81 4.08 -13.68
C PRO A 780 -16.70 3.86 -12.64
N LEU A 781 -16.14 2.66 -12.55
CA LEU A 781 -15.05 2.36 -11.61
C LEU A 781 -13.74 3.07 -12.01
N HIS A 782 -13.41 3.12 -13.30
CA HIS A 782 -12.30 3.93 -13.81
C HIS A 782 -12.50 5.41 -13.49
N LYS A 783 -13.73 5.91 -13.70
CA LYS A 783 -14.10 7.29 -13.37
C LYS A 783 -13.86 7.60 -11.88
N PHE A 784 -14.15 6.68 -10.97
CA PHE A 784 -13.85 6.86 -9.55
C PHE A 784 -12.36 7.06 -9.33
N MET A 785 -11.51 6.17 -9.85
CA MET A 785 -10.06 6.25 -9.66
C MET A 785 -9.48 7.54 -10.26
N ASN A 786 -10.06 8.02 -11.35
CA ASN A 786 -9.66 9.25 -12.02
C ASN A 786 -10.08 10.52 -11.25
N GLU A 787 -11.32 10.56 -10.74
CA GLU A 787 -11.95 11.78 -10.19
C GLU A 787 -11.93 11.86 -8.67
N THR A 788 -11.58 10.78 -7.96
CA THR A 788 -11.61 10.76 -6.49
C THR A 788 -10.80 11.91 -5.90
N ILE A 789 -11.38 12.53 -4.88
CA ILE A 789 -10.73 13.61 -4.14
C ILE A 789 -9.80 13.07 -3.04
N ASP A 790 -9.95 11.80 -2.70
CA ASP A 790 -9.14 11.13 -1.69
C ASP A 790 -7.83 10.64 -2.32
N ARG A 791 -6.72 11.29 -1.94
CA ARG A 791 -5.38 10.96 -2.44
C ARG A 791 -4.75 9.83 -1.64
N VAL A 792 -5.25 8.61 -1.85
CA VAL A 792 -4.78 7.38 -1.21
C VAL A 792 -4.37 6.35 -2.26
N PRO A 793 -3.50 5.36 -1.93
CA PRO A 793 -3.31 4.19 -2.78
C PRO A 793 -4.64 3.55 -3.11
N MET A 794 -4.71 2.90 -4.27
CA MET A 794 -5.94 2.37 -4.85
C MET A 794 -6.79 1.66 -3.77
N SER A 795 -7.93 2.27 -3.47
CA SER A 795 -8.86 1.81 -2.44
C SER A 795 -9.79 0.78 -3.06
N ASP A 796 -10.01 -0.30 -2.32
CA ASP A 796 -10.92 -1.34 -2.75
C ASP A 796 -12.32 -1.20 -2.12
N TRP A 797 -12.53 -0.31 -1.13
CA TRP A 797 -13.83 -0.02 -0.53
C TRP A 797 -14.21 1.46 -0.68
N VAL A 798 -15.16 1.73 -1.57
CA VAL A 798 -15.43 3.07 -2.08
C VAL A 798 -16.93 3.37 -2.12
N PHE A 799 -17.31 4.64 -2.06
CA PHE A 799 -18.67 5.05 -2.37
C PHE A 799 -18.89 5.06 -3.89
N THR A 800 -20.06 4.61 -4.33
CA THR A 800 -20.40 4.54 -5.76
C THR A 800 -21.20 5.75 -6.24
N ASP A 801 -21.74 6.56 -5.33
CA ASP A 801 -22.57 7.73 -5.61
C ASP A 801 -21.82 9.07 -5.47
N LYS A 802 -20.62 9.05 -4.89
CA LYS A 802 -19.77 10.23 -4.64
C LYS A 802 -18.29 9.87 -4.76
N PRO A 803 -17.39 10.83 -5.05
CA PRO A 803 -15.98 10.57 -5.37
C PRO A 803 -15.13 10.37 -4.10
N ASN A 804 -15.67 9.63 -3.13
CA ASN A 804 -15.03 9.41 -1.84
C ASN A 804 -14.68 7.94 -1.63
N TRP A 805 -13.49 7.70 -1.11
CA TRP A 805 -13.17 6.41 -0.50
C TRP A 805 -14.04 6.20 0.75
N ARG A 806 -14.32 4.95 1.08
CA ARG A 806 -15.04 4.60 2.32
C ARG A 806 -14.05 4.17 3.41
N GLY A 807 -13.09 3.34 3.03
CA GLY A 807 -12.03 2.79 3.87
C GLY A 807 -11.16 1.85 3.04
N PHE A 808 -10.19 1.18 3.66
CA PHE A 808 -9.23 0.27 3.02
C PHE A 808 -8.40 0.90 1.89
N LYS A 809 -7.09 0.68 1.92
CA LYS A 809 -6.16 1.12 0.88
C LYS A 809 -4.95 0.22 0.86
N ALA A 810 -4.27 0.16 -0.29
CA ALA A 810 -3.04 -0.61 -0.47
C ALA A 810 -3.16 -2.11 -0.16
N ARG A 811 -4.36 -2.69 -0.30
CA ARG A 811 -4.61 -4.12 -0.07
C ARG A 811 -4.29 -4.96 -1.30
N SER A 812 -3.99 -6.23 -1.06
CA SER A 812 -3.72 -7.24 -2.10
C SER A 812 -4.92 -7.53 -3.00
N VAL A 813 -6.13 -7.35 -2.48
CA VAL A 813 -7.41 -7.69 -3.14
C VAL A 813 -7.59 -7.07 -4.53
N VAL A 814 -6.86 -5.99 -4.85
CA VAL A 814 -6.84 -5.41 -6.20
C VAL A 814 -6.28 -6.35 -7.27
N GLY A 815 -5.61 -7.45 -6.88
CA GLY A 815 -5.33 -8.58 -7.77
C GLY A 815 -6.60 -9.15 -8.43
N GLY A 816 -7.78 -8.93 -7.84
CA GLY A 816 -9.09 -9.33 -8.35
C GLY A 816 -9.48 -8.63 -9.65
N TYR A 817 -8.82 -7.51 -9.98
CA TYR A 817 -9.04 -6.80 -11.24
C TYR A 817 -8.64 -7.67 -12.44
N TYR A 818 -7.76 -8.65 -12.25
CA TYR A 818 -7.30 -9.55 -13.30
C TYR A 818 -8.30 -10.67 -13.64
N MET A 819 -9.48 -10.70 -13.01
CA MET A 819 -10.50 -11.73 -13.23
C MET A 819 -10.89 -11.89 -14.71
N LYS A 820 -11.05 -10.78 -15.45
CA LYS A 820 -11.38 -10.83 -16.88
C LYS A 820 -10.23 -11.38 -17.74
N MET A 821 -8.98 -11.09 -17.39
CA MET A 821 -7.82 -11.69 -18.07
C MET A 821 -7.71 -13.19 -17.75
N LEU A 822 -8.00 -13.60 -16.51
CA LEU A 822 -8.00 -15.01 -16.11
C LEU A 822 -9.06 -15.80 -16.88
N GLU A 823 -10.25 -15.22 -17.08
CA GLU A 823 -11.28 -15.80 -17.96
C GLU A 823 -10.72 -16.09 -19.35
N GLY A 824 -10.03 -15.12 -19.96
CA GLY A 824 -9.36 -15.29 -21.25
C GLY A 824 -8.35 -16.45 -21.25
N LYS A 825 -7.56 -16.62 -20.17
CA LYS A 825 -6.58 -17.70 -20.03
C LYS A 825 -7.23 -19.09 -19.91
N LEU A 826 -8.30 -19.21 -19.12
CA LEU A 826 -8.95 -20.50 -18.82
C LEU A 826 -9.93 -20.96 -19.92
N ILE A 827 -10.63 -20.01 -20.55
CA ILE A 827 -11.66 -20.29 -21.55
C ILE A 827 -11.14 -20.09 -22.98
N GLY A 828 -10.32 -19.06 -23.22
CA GLY A 828 -9.83 -18.71 -24.55
C GLY A 828 -8.88 -19.74 -25.19
N ASN A 829 -8.27 -20.62 -24.40
CA ASN A 829 -7.47 -21.76 -24.89
C ASN A 829 -8.31 -22.99 -25.30
N LYS A 830 -9.64 -22.89 -25.31
CA LYS A 830 -10.58 -23.97 -25.70
C LYS A 830 -11.28 -23.75 -27.05
N GLN A 831 -10.90 -22.72 -27.81
CA GLN A 831 -11.24 -22.54 -29.23
C GLN A 831 -10.01 -22.77 -30.09
#